data_AF-A0A2R6PYV0-F1
#
_entry.id   AF-A0A2R6PYV0-F1
#
_cell.length_a   1.000
_cell.length_b   1.000
_cell.length_c   1.000
_cell.angle_alpha   90.00
_cell.angle_beta   90.00
_cell.angle_gamma   90.00
#
_symmetry.space_group_name_H-M   'P 1'
#
loop_
_entity.id
_entity.type
_entity.pdbx_description
1 polymer ?
#
loop_
_entity_poly.entity_id
_entity_poly.type
_entity_poly.pdbx_seq_one_letter_code
_entity_poly.pdbx_strand_id
1 'polypeptide(L)'
;MANAPHGGILKDLVARDEHIRENLKSEAATLSDIVLTERQLCDLELIISGGFSPLEGFMNEADYKSVVETLRLADGALFPMPITLDISQEDIANKFIVAGARVALRDPRDDEVLAIITVDDIYRPDQVKEAINVFGADDPAHPSVAYLRNNVKDYYIGGKLQAIQPPIHFDYVALRYTPTELRAHFKKVAWRKVVAFQTRNPMHRAHRELTVRAARQRQANVLIHPVVGLTKPGDVDHYTRVRVYEAIMAKYPNGMGHLALLPLAMRMAGPREAVWHAIIRKNFGATHFIVGRDHAGPGKNSQGKDFYGPYDAQDLVTKYHEELQIEMVPFQQMTYLPSTDEYQPVDEVPKGVQTLDISGTELRRRLKNGAPIPDWFSYDAVVKTLRESYPPRSKQGFVILLTGLHNSGKDTIAKALQVTLNQQGGRSVSLFVGDGIRHELDAPFTASEEERSKNLQRLSFVSAELARAGAAVIAAPIAPKKESRDAIKDTVVHTAGAGGNFFTVHVATPLEHCESTDRKGVYARARTGELKGVAGVDEVYDVPERADLTVDVSIQSVPEIVHNDISQTRVNALRISGKRIPRGEDEHGLGRRATLTADLRDDSDLKYYTNITLNEEVFPVLIDTGSSDLYIAGDVGGAGNTGKTANVQYAIGAAAGPILTAKMEFEGFTVMNQAFILDTSGNNPKGEGLIGLGPNSNSQIHATLNNANGDTPLDRIFRGNTSTPNYLTIYLGRSDDPSDPFPGDLTVGSPIPGYENVTSMPKLPVTDVATGSSQHWQVLLDENGIIGPDGLPVQVTSHVKGGPNHRLNVIFDSGFSLPQVPKAVSDAFYGRVPGAQLANISGFGEVYTLPCNVELNVTFKFANVSYPIHPLDSTLGGLGQVDSEGNPVCIGAFQAIQSGAQAPSYDMILGMAFLRNAYLLVNFGDFVDGSSSKTADPYVQLLPLTSDLTEAHADFVNVRLQGVDQTGNFKLLPATVLPPDDSNDDTDDSDGESLAQKIHPYIPYIIAGSVTAGVILLVAIGLCIASSRRARYRRLHDPAPQGMDHHQDAPFTRYQPTRRY
;
A
#
# COMPACT_ATOMS: atom_id res chain seq x y z
N MET A 1 24.09 -13.96 -45.02
CA MET A 1 23.64 -12.80 -44.22
C MET A 1 22.13 -12.87 -44.08
N ALA A 2 21.55 -12.18 -43.11
CA ALA A 2 20.11 -12.10 -42.92
C ALA A 2 19.52 -10.96 -43.77
N ASN A 3 19.97 -9.70 -43.58
CA ASN A 3 19.63 -8.56 -44.44
C ASN A 3 20.89 -7.78 -44.91
N ALA A 4 20.78 -7.02 -46.00
CA ALA A 4 21.82 -6.08 -46.45
C ALA A 4 21.80 -4.78 -45.63
N PRO A 5 22.92 -4.04 -45.49
CA PRO A 5 22.92 -2.69 -44.91
C PRO A 5 22.06 -1.72 -45.73
N HIS A 6 21.54 -0.67 -45.10
CA HIS A 6 20.90 0.44 -45.80
C HIS A 6 21.97 1.28 -46.53
N GLY A 7 21.68 1.72 -47.75
CA GLY A 7 22.70 2.19 -48.70
C GLY A 7 23.66 1.10 -49.22
N GLY A 8 23.42 -0.18 -48.93
CA GLY A 8 24.17 -1.34 -49.46
C GLY A 8 25.52 -1.62 -48.78
N ILE A 9 26.18 -0.60 -48.23
CA ILE A 9 27.49 -0.72 -47.54
C ILE A 9 27.30 -0.40 -46.06
N LEU A 10 27.83 -1.26 -45.18
CA LEU A 10 27.89 -0.98 -43.74
C LEU A 10 29.02 0.01 -43.46
N LYS A 11 28.69 1.17 -42.88
CA LYS A 11 29.63 2.23 -42.48
C LYS A 11 30.27 1.92 -41.13
N ASP A 12 30.87 0.73 -41.00
CA ASP A 12 31.70 0.38 -39.84
C ASP A 12 33.02 1.15 -39.92
N LEU A 13 33.03 2.35 -39.34
CA LEU A 13 34.16 3.28 -39.39
C LEU A 13 35.29 2.83 -38.47
N VAL A 14 34.97 2.16 -37.36
CA VAL A 14 35.98 1.53 -36.49
C VAL A 14 36.76 0.48 -37.29
N ALA A 15 36.08 -0.43 -38.00
CA ALA A 15 36.74 -1.41 -38.87
C ALA A 15 37.44 -0.77 -40.09
N ARG A 16 36.96 0.38 -40.58
CA ARG A 16 37.61 1.16 -41.66
C ARG A 16 38.94 1.76 -41.21
N ASP A 17 38.96 2.38 -40.03
CA ASP A 17 40.04 3.27 -39.59
C ASP A 17 41.04 2.61 -38.63
N GLU A 18 40.80 1.39 -38.15
CA GLU A 18 41.70 0.60 -37.28
C GLU A 18 43.17 0.65 -37.75
N HIS A 19 43.42 0.56 -39.06
CA HIS A 19 44.76 0.58 -39.65
C HIS A 19 45.50 1.94 -39.57
N ILE A 20 44.80 3.02 -39.19
CA ILE A 20 45.35 4.37 -38.94
C ILE A 20 45.07 4.88 -37.53
N ARG A 21 44.48 4.07 -36.63
CA ARG A 21 44.04 4.47 -35.29
C ARG A 21 45.11 5.20 -34.49
N GLU A 22 46.33 4.68 -34.44
CA GLU A 22 47.43 5.27 -33.66
C GLU A 22 47.89 6.63 -34.24
N ASN A 23 47.77 6.82 -35.56
CA ASN A 23 48.02 8.11 -36.20
C ASN A 23 46.92 9.11 -35.83
N LEU A 24 45.65 8.70 -35.87
CA LEU A 24 44.50 9.53 -35.48
C LEU A 24 44.56 9.89 -33.98
N LYS A 25 44.95 8.95 -33.10
CA LYS A 25 45.12 9.23 -31.66
C LYS A 25 46.30 10.19 -31.38
N SER A 26 47.38 10.07 -32.15
CA SER A 26 48.51 11.02 -32.10
C SER A 26 48.14 12.41 -32.64
N GLU A 27 47.36 12.47 -33.72
CA GLU A 27 46.86 13.71 -34.31
C GLU A 27 45.92 14.43 -33.36
N ALA A 28 44.93 13.72 -32.80
CA ALA A 28 43.92 14.26 -31.88
C ALA A 28 44.51 14.91 -30.63
N ALA A 29 45.70 14.50 -30.19
CA ALA A 29 46.44 15.14 -29.09
C ALA A 29 46.96 16.56 -29.43
N THR A 30 46.87 16.99 -30.69
CA THR A 30 47.29 18.31 -31.17
C THR A 30 46.16 19.14 -31.78
N LEU A 31 44.96 18.56 -31.96
CA LEU A 31 43.76 19.25 -32.45
C LEU A 31 43.01 19.97 -31.30
N SER A 32 42.21 20.96 -31.66
CA SER A 32 41.12 21.43 -30.78
C SER A 32 40.04 20.37 -30.66
N ASP A 33 39.30 20.37 -29.55
CA ASP A 33 38.29 19.34 -29.26
C ASP A 33 36.89 19.87 -28.89
N ILE A 34 35.90 19.00 -29.10
CA ILE A 34 34.52 19.13 -28.63
C ILE A 34 34.25 17.97 -27.68
N VAL A 35 33.99 18.30 -26.41
CA VAL A 35 33.41 17.36 -25.44
C VAL A 35 31.94 17.17 -25.79
N LEU A 36 31.54 15.92 -26.06
CA LEU A 36 30.21 15.61 -26.56
C LEU A 36 29.13 15.67 -25.46
N THR A 37 27.89 15.93 -25.86
CA THR A 37 26.72 15.65 -25.01
C THR A 37 26.37 14.15 -25.06
N GLU A 38 25.66 13.64 -24.05
CA GLU A 38 25.19 12.23 -24.01
C GLU A 38 24.38 11.83 -25.26
N ARG A 39 23.61 12.77 -25.85
CA ARG A 39 22.89 12.54 -27.10
C ARG A 39 23.85 12.38 -28.28
N GLN A 40 24.79 13.32 -28.44
CA GLN A 40 25.81 13.28 -29.49
C GLN A 40 26.71 12.04 -29.36
N LEU A 41 26.95 11.57 -28.13
CA LEU A 41 27.72 10.35 -27.85
C LEU A 41 26.99 9.08 -28.34
N CYS A 42 25.70 8.94 -28.01
CA CYS A 42 24.85 7.86 -28.54
C CYS A 42 24.78 7.88 -30.07
N ASP A 43 24.67 9.08 -30.65
CA ASP A 43 24.63 9.25 -32.10
C ASP A 43 25.98 8.91 -32.75
N LEU A 44 27.10 9.36 -32.17
CA LEU A 44 28.46 9.03 -32.63
C LEU A 44 28.68 7.52 -32.63
N GLU A 45 28.33 6.82 -31.55
CA GLU A 45 28.46 5.35 -31.44
C GLU A 45 27.75 4.62 -32.59
N LEU A 46 26.55 5.09 -32.95
CA LEU A 46 25.76 4.51 -34.04
C LEU A 46 26.19 4.99 -35.43
N ILE A 47 26.89 6.12 -35.57
CA ILE A 47 27.60 6.46 -36.82
C ILE A 47 28.83 5.56 -36.99
N ILE A 48 29.76 5.54 -36.03
CA ILE A 48 31.06 4.87 -36.19
C ILE A 48 30.97 3.33 -36.23
N SER A 49 29.93 2.74 -35.63
CA SER A 49 29.65 1.30 -35.76
C SER A 49 28.82 0.93 -37.01
N GLY A 50 28.40 1.91 -37.81
CA GLY A 50 27.56 1.70 -38.99
C GLY A 50 26.07 1.47 -38.70
N GLY A 51 25.62 1.66 -37.45
CA GLY A 51 24.20 1.60 -37.08
C GLY A 51 23.32 2.57 -37.89
N PHE A 52 23.86 3.73 -38.28
CA PHE A 52 23.22 4.75 -39.12
C PHE A 52 23.62 4.72 -40.60
N SER A 53 24.21 3.62 -41.12
CA SER A 53 24.51 3.47 -42.56
C SER A 53 23.30 3.88 -43.43
N PRO A 54 23.49 4.68 -44.51
CA PRO A 54 24.75 5.07 -45.13
C PRO A 54 25.48 6.28 -44.52
N LEU A 55 25.00 6.87 -43.41
CA LEU A 55 25.63 8.03 -42.78
C LEU A 55 27.04 7.68 -42.24
N GLU A 56 28.01 8.57 -42.46
CA GLU A 56 29.43 8.41 -42.06
C GLU A 56 30.02 9.68 -41.41
N GLY A 57 29.15 10.54 -40.88
CA GLY A 57 29.47 11.85 -40.33
C GLY A 57 28.26 12.45 -39.60
N PHE A 58 28.44 13.64 -39.02
CA PHE A 58 27.31 14.48 -38.62
C PHE A 58 26.83 15.29 -39.83
N MET A 59 25.51 15.51 -39.94
CA MET A 59 24.90 16.06 -41.16
C MET A 59 25.34 17.50 -41.44
N ASN A 60 25.89 17.71 -42.63
CA ASN A 60 26.05 19.03 -43.24
C ASN A 60 24.69 19.67 -43.55
N GLU A 61 24.70 20.96 -43.90
CA GLU A 61 23.48 21.74 -44.09
C GLU A 61 22.58 21.17 -45.20
N ALA A 62 23.17 20.59 -46.25
CA ALA A 62 22.43 20.00 -47.37
C ALA A 62 21.71 18.72 -46.97
N ASP A 63 22.40 17.79 -46.30
CA ASP A 63 21.80 16.58 -45.74
C ASP A 63 20.74 16.92 -44.69
N TYR A 64 21.05 17.83 -43.75
CA TYR A 64 20.11 18.27 -42.72
C TYR A 64 18.83 18.87 -43.30
N LYS A 65 18.93 19.84 -44.23
CA LYS A 65 17.75 20.46 -44.87
C LYS A 65 16.93 19.41 -45.62
N SER A 66 17.58 18.54 -46.39
CA SER A 66 16.92 17.46 -47.13
C SER A 66 16.20 16.47 -46.21
N VAL A 67 16.79 16.11 -45.06
CA VAL A 67 16.20 15.20 -44.06
C VAL A 67 15.00 15.85 -43.37
N VAL A 68 15.13 17.12 -42.95
CA VAL A 68 14.04 17.89 -42.34
C VAL A 68 12.86 18.05 -43.30
N GLU A 69 13.10 18.30 -44.59
CA GLU A 69 12.02 18.55 -45.56
C GLU A 69 11.45 17.30 -46.24
N THR A 70 12.28 16.28 -46.52
CA THR A 70 11.91 15.17 -47.42
C THR A 70 12.11 13.76 -46.86
N LEU A 71 12.69 13.63 -45.66
CA LEU A 71 13.11 12.36 -45.04
C LEU A 71 14.24 11.66 -45.82
N ARG A 72 15.11 12.40 -46.52
CA ARG A 72 16.23 11.86 -47.31
C ARG A 72 17.51 12.64 -47.09
N LEU A 73 18.65 11.96 -47.15
CA LEU A 73 19.96 12.58 -47.37
C LEU A 73 20.01 13.27 -48.75
N ALA A 74 21.01 14.13 -48.98
CA ALA A 74 21.18 14.87 -50.22
C ALA A 74 21.51 13.99 -51.44
N ASP A 75 21.99 12.75 -51.22
CA ASP A 75 22.14 11.72 -52.26
C ASP A 75 20.82 11.00 -52.64
N GLY A 76 19.72 11.32 -51.93
CA GLY A 76 18.40 10.73 -52.10
C GLY A 76 18.12 9.50 -51.22
N ALA A 77 19.10 8.98 -50.46
CA ALA A 77 18.89 7.84 -49.57
C ALA A 77 17.91 8.18 -48.44
N LEU A 78 16.95 7.29 -48.17
CA LEU A 78 15.93 7.46 -47.14
C LEU A 78 16.58 7.55 -45.74
N PHE A 79 16.47 8.69 -45.09
CA PHE A 79 16.91 8.88 -43.70
C PHE A 79 16.02 9.94 -43.03
N PRO A 80 15.17 9.58 -42.06
CA PRO A 80 14.06 10.44 -41.64
C PRO A 80 14.37 11.38 -40.46
N MET A 81 15.56 11.26 -39.85
CA MET A 81 15.93 11.90 -38.57
C MET A 81 17.18 12.78 -38.71
N PRO A 82 17.19 14.05 -38.29
CA PRO A 82 18.40 14.85 -38.27
C PRO A 82 19.39 14.33 -37.21
N ILE A 83 20.66 14.17 -37.60
CA ILE A 83 21.76 13.73 -36.73
C ILE A 83 22.91 14.72 -36.90
N THR A 84 23.01 15.66 -35.97
CA THR A 84 23.84 16.87 -36.06
C THR A 84 24.69 17.04 -34.81
N LEU A 85 25.86 17.68 -34.96
CA LEU A 85 26.75 18.03 -33.86
C LEU A 85 26.52 19.50 -33.50
N ASP A 86 25.80 19.78 -32.42
CA ASP A 86 25.48 21.13 -31.99
C ASP A 86 26.56 21.76 -31.10
N ILE A 87 26.84 23.05 -31.35
CA ILE A 87 27.95 23.79 -30.75
C ILE A 87 27.58 25.27 -30.47
N SER A 88 28.18 25.87 -29.44
CA SER A 88 27.95 27.28 -29.09
C SER A 88 28.76 28.23 -29.99
N GLN A 89 28.30 29.48 -30.12
CA GLN A 89 29.07 30.52 -30.81
C GLN A 89 30.41 30.81 -30.11
N GLU A 90 30.47 30.64 -28.79
CA GLU A 90 31.67 30.81 -27.99
C GLU A 90 32.70 29.71 -28.25
N ASP A 91 32.28 28.43 -28.30
CA ASP A 91 33.14 27.30 -28.67
C ASP A 91 33.73 27.48 -30.07
N ILE A 92 32.91 27.86 -31.07
CA ILE A 92 33.38 28.11 -32.45
C ILE A 92 34.51 29.15 -32.45
N ALA A 93 34.33 30.26 -31.72
CA ALA A 93 35.32 31.33 -31.65
C ALA A 93 36.58 30.94 -30.86
N ASN A 94 36.41 30.39 -29.66
CA ASN A 94 37.51 30.05 -28.75
C ASN A 94 38.37 28.87 -29.27
N LYS A 95 37.79 27.99 -30.09
CA LYS A 95 38.44 26.80 -30.66
C LYS A 95 38.75 26.94 -32.15
N PHE A 96 38.57 28.14 -32.73
CA PHE A 96 38.88 28.49 -34.12
C PHE A 96 38.28 27.54 -35.17
N ILE A 97 37.06 27.05 -34.92
CA ILE A 97 36.43 26.01 -35.76
C ILE A 97 35.89 26.66 -37.04
N VAL A 98 36.34 26.15 -38.19
CA VAL A 98 36.02 26.64 -39.54
C VAL A 98 35.85 25.47 -40.52
N ALA A 99 35.26 25.72 -41.69
CA ALA A 99 35.22 24.73 -42.77
C ALA A 99 36.65 24.25 -43.15
N GLY A 100 36.82 22.94 -43.31
CA GLY A 100 38.11 22.29 -43.51
C GLY A 100 38.92 22.04 -42.23
N ALA A 101 38.50 22.54 -41.06
CA ALA A 101 39.16 22.23 -39.79
C ALA A 101 38.97 20.75 -39.40
N ARG A 102 39.94 20.21 -38.67
CA ARG A 102 39.87 18.89 -38.05
C ARG A 102 39.75 19.06 -36.54
N VAL A 103 38.77 18.42 -35.94
CA VAL A 103 38.39 18.61 -34.53
C VAL A 103 38.23 17.24 -33.87
N ALA A 104 38.85 17.06 -32.71
CA ALA A 104 38.73 15.83 -31.93
C ALA A 104 37.39 15.80 -31.17
N LEU A 105 36.75 14.64 -31.08
CA LEU A 105 35.50 14.44 -30.34
C LEU A 105 35.77 13.60 -29.09
N ARG A 106 35.51 14.18 -27.91
CA ARG A 106 35.78 13.56 -26.60
C ARG A 106 34.53 13.02 -25.93
N ASP A 107 34.70 11.93 -25.20
CA ASP A 107 33.72 11.42 -24.26
C ASP A 107 33.73 12.25 -22.96
N PRO A 108 32.59 12.80 -22.48
CA PRO A 108 32.52 13.54 -21.22
C PRO A 108 32.70 12.66 -19.96
N ARG A 109 32.83 11.33 -20.10
CA ARG A 109 32.85 10.38 -18.97
C ARG A 109 34.26 9.96 -18.55
N ASP A 110 35.23 9.99 -19.48
CA ASP A 110 36.63 9.57 -19.27
C ASP A 110 37.67 10.41 -20.05
N ASP A 111 37.26 11.52 -20.68
CA ASP A 111 38.08 12.45 -21.48
C ASP A 111 38.78 11.84 -22.73
N GLU A 112 38.54 10.56 -23.02
CA GLU A 112 39.14 9.88 -24.17
C GLU A 112 38.61 10.41 -25.52
N VAL A 113 39.46 10.40 -26.54
CA VAL A 113 39.07 10.81 -27.90
C VAL A 113 38.52 9.61 -28.67
N LEU A 114 37.29 9.76 -29.15
CA LEU A 114 36.55 8.70 -29.84
C LEU A 114 36.67 8.79 -31.37
N ALA A 115 36.71 10.01 -31.91
CA ALA A 115 36.79 10.27 -33.34
C ALA A 115 37.41 11.65 -33.64
N ILE A 116 37.77 11.87 -34.91
CA ILE A 116 38.06 13.19 -35.48
C ILE A 116 36.97 13.49 -36.51
N ILE A 117 36.33 14.65 -36.40
CA ILE A 117 35.48 15.21 -37.47
C ILE A 117 36.32 16.13 -38.36
N THR A 118 36.15 16.02 -39.68
CA THR A 118 36.60 17.04 -40.63
C THR A 118 35.38 17.88 -41.00
N VAL A 119 35.41 19.17 -40.68
CA VAL A 119 34.27 20.08 -40.80
C VAL A 119 34.00 20.39 -42.28
N ASP A 120 32.83 20.02 -42.77
CA ASP A 120 32.35 20.39 -44.10
C ASP A 120 31.75 21.82 -44.05
N ASP A 121 30.85 22.06 -43.11
CA ASP A 121 30.18 23.36 -42.89
C ASP A 121 29.82 23.62 -41.43
N ILE A 122 29.46 24.89 -41.15
CA ILE A 122 28.97 25.36 -39.85
C ILE A 122 27.77 26.27 -40.15
N TYR A 123 26.59 25.91 -39.66
CA TYR A 123 25.33 26.55 -40.05
C TYR A 123 24.39 26.75 -38.85
N ARG A 124 23.49 27.74 -38.95
CA ARG A 124 22.47 28.01 -37.92
C ARG A 124 21.14 27.38 -38.34
N PRO A 125 20.65 26.33 -37.64
CA PRO A 125 19.41 25.66 -37.99
C PRO A 125 18.18 26.54 -37.69
N ASP A 126 17.16 26.46 -38.55
CA ASP A 126 15.81 26.87 -38.18
C ASP A 126 15.16 25.79 -37.31
N GLN A 127 15.36 25.92 -36.00
CA GLN A 127 14.79 25.02 -34.99
C GLN A 127 13.25 25.02 -34.97
N VAL A 128 12.57 26.10 -35.40
CA VAL A 128 11.09 26.12 -35.49
C VAL A 128 10.64 25.19 -36.60
N LYS A 129 11.30 25.29 -37.77
CA LYS A 129 11.06 24.41 -38.91
C LYS A 129 11.47 22.96 -38.63
N GLU A 130 12.55 22.73 -37.89
CA GLU A 130 12.93 21.39 -37.41
C GLU A 130 11.82 20.81 -36.51
N ALA A 131 11.38 21.56 -35.49
CA ALA A 131 10.33 21.12 -34.58
C ALA A 131 9.01 20.76 -35.29
N ILE A 132 8.54 21.63 -36.19
CA ILE A 132 7.30 21.38 -36.95
C ILE A 132 7.45 20.20 -37.90
N ASN A 133 8.52 20.14 -38.71
CA ASN A 133 8.64 19.13 -39.76
C ASN A 133 9.07 17.75 -39.23
N VAL A 134 9.87 17.70 -38.15
CA VAL A 134 10.43 16.46 -37.59
C VAL A 134 9.61 15.94 -36.40
N PHE A 135 9.09 16.84 -35.54
CA PHE A 135 8.33 16.48 -34.33
C PHE A 135 6.83 16.82 -34.42
N GLY A 136 6.36 17.24 -35.60
CA GLY A 136 4.95 17.50 -35.92
C GLY A 136 4.41 18.85 -35.42
N ALA A 137 5.02 19.44 -34.39
CA ALA A 137 4.67 20.75 -33.84
C ALA A 137 5.82 21.36 -33.03
N ASP A 138 5.91 22.69 -33.00
CA ASP A 138 6.75 23.44 -32.05
C ASP A 138 6.03 23.58 -30.69
N ASP A 139 5.75 22.43 -30.05
CA ASP A 139 5.12 22.34 -28.72
C ASP A 139 6.13 21.78 -27.70
N PRO A 140 6.51 22.53 -26.65
CA PRO A 140 7.48 22.08 -25.65
C PRO A 140 7.02 20.88 -24.80
N ALA A 141 5.76 20.44 -24.90
CA ALA A 141 5.34 19.15 -24.36
C ALA A 141 5.95 17.95 -25.11
N HIS A 142 6.47 18.14 -26.33
CA HIS A 142 7.22 17.12 -27.05
C HIS A 142 8.66 17.04 -26.50
N PRO A 143 9.13 15.88 -25.99
CA PRO A 143 10.43 15.79 -25.32
C PRO A 143 11.62 16.30 -26.13
N SER A 144 11.66 16.03 -27.44
CA SER A 144 12.73 16.56 -28.30
C SER A 144 12.56 18.02 -28.72
N VAL A 145 11.37 18.61 -28.63
CA VAL A 145 11.22 20.07 -28.80
C VAL A 145 11.74 20.78 -27.56
N ALA A 146 11.38 20.30 -26.36
CA ALA A 146 11.99 20.81 -25.12
C ALA A 146 13.52 20.71 -25.15
N TYR A 147 14.08 19.58 -25.60
CA TYR A 147 15.53 19.43 -25.76
C TYR A 147 16.13 20.38 -26.81
N LEU A 148 15.46 20.53 -27.97
CA LEU A 148 15.88 21.44 -29.04
C LEU A 148 15.87 22.92 -28.60
N ARG A 149 14.99 23.31 -27.67
CA ARG A 149 14.93 24.67 -27.13
C ARG A 149 15.87 24.93 -25.95
N ASN A 150 16.06 23.93 -25.08
CA ASN A 150 16.69 24.14 -23.77
C ASN A 150 18.12 23.56 -23.65
N ASN A 151 18.53 22.66 -24.56
CA ASN A 151 19.80 21.95 -24.47
C ASN A 151 20.68 22.18 -25.70
N VAL A 152 20.08 22.10 -26.89
CA VAL A 152 20.76 22.25 -28.20
C VAL A 152 21.28 23.67 -28.39
N LYS A 153 22.50 23.79 -28.93
CA LYS A 153 23.18 25.08 -29.15
C LYS A 153 22.80 25.78 -30.47
N ASP A 154 23.31 26.99 -30.65
CA ASP A 154 22.98 27.90 -31.75
C ASP A 154 23.39 27.43 -33.16
N TYR A 155 24.41 26.57 -33.28
CA TYR A 155 24.98 26.16 -34.56
C TYR A 155 25.12 24.65 -34.64
N TYR A 156 24.98 24.09 -35.83
CA TYR A 156 25.33 22.71 -36.17
C TYR A 156 26.63 22.68 -36.98
N ILE A 157 27.45 21.67 -36.73
CA ILE A 157 28.64 21.32 -37.52
C ILE A 157 28.30 20.10 -38.39
N GLY A 158 28.47 20.26 -39.70
CA GLY A 158 28.53 19.16 -40.65
C GLY A 158 29.95 18.62 -40.80
N GLY A 159 30.11 17.32 -41.00
CA GLY A 159 31.44 16.77 -41.29
C GLY A 159 31.55 15.26 -41.24
N LYS A 160 32.43 14.72 -42.08
CA LYS A 160 32.78 13.29 -42.08
C LYS A 160 33.69 12.94 -40.91
N LEU A 161 33.45 11.75 -40.35
CA LEU A 161 34.17 11.23 -39.19
C LEU A 161 35.27 10.25 -39.59
N GLN A 162 36.34 10.23 -38.79
CA GLN A 162 37.30 9.14 -38.70
C GLN A 162 37.31 8.60 -37.27
N ALA A 163 37.15 7.29 -37.09
CA ALA A 163 37.05 6.67 -35.79
C ALA A 163 38.43 6.39 -35.18
N ILE A 164 38.56 6.63 -33.88
CA ILE A 164 39.71 6.19 -33.06
C ILE A 164 39.27 4.96 -32.24
N GLN A 165 38.18 5.08 -31.50
CA GLN A 165 37.66 3.99 -30.66
C GLN A 165 36.17 4.20 -30.34
N PRO A 166 35.38 3.13 -30.10
CA PRO A 166 34.02 3.26 -29.60
C PRO A 166 34.00 3.85 -28.17
N PRO A 167 32.88 4.45 -27.72
CA PRO A 167 32.70 4.84 -26.32
C PRO A 167 32.87 3.63 -25.40
N ILE A 168 33.56 3.82 -24.27
CA ILE A 168 33.71 2.74 -23.29
C ILE A 168 32.40 2.59 -22.52
N HIS A 169 31.94 1.35 -22.33
CA HIS A 169 30.79 1.03 -21.48
C HIS A 169 31.18 -0.07 -20.50
N PHE A 170 30.90 0.15 -19.22
CA PHE A 170 31.20 -0.82 -18.15
C PHE A 170 30.02 -1.75 -17.83
N ASP A 171 28.81 -1.38 -18.27
CA ASP A 171 27.58 -2.10 -18.00
C ASP A 171 27.19 -3.03 -19.17
N TYR A 172 26.83 -4.28 -18.83
CA TYR A 172 26.26 -5.25 -19.76
C TYR A 172 27.05 -5.47 -21.06
N VAL A 173 28.38 -5.41 -21.01
CA VAL A 173 29.26 -5.49 -22.20
C VAL A 173 28.94 -6.69 -23.11
N ALA A 174 28.67 -7.86 -22.54
CA ALA A 174 28.31 -9.07 -23.30
C ALA A 174 26.90 -9.05 -23.97
N LEU A 175 26.09 -8.02 -23.67
CA LEU A 175 24.80 -7.74 -24.29
C LEU A 175 24.84 -6.51 -25.22
N ARG A 176 25.89 -5.70 -25.20
CA ARG A 176 26.12 -4.63 -26.18
C ARG A 176 26.75 -5.26 -27.43
N TYR A 177 26.19 -4.98 -28.60
CA TYR A 177 26.67 -5.51 -29.88
C TYR A 177 26.77 -4.37 -30.89
N THR A 178 27.85 -4.34 -31.67
CA THR A 178 27.88 -3.60 -32.94
C THR A 178 27.01 -4.30 -34.00
N PRO A 179 26.62 -3.59 -35.08
CA PRO A 179 26.02 -4.22 -36.26
C PRO A 179 26.84 -5.39 -36.82
N THR A 180 28.17 -5.26 -36.84
CA THR A 180 29.10 -6.29 -37.34
C THR A 180 29.09 -7.54 -36.46
N GLU A 181 29.16 -7.39 -35.15
CA GLU A 181 29.11 -8.52 -34.21
C GLU A 181 27.75 -9.21 -34.21
N LEU A 182 26.64 -8.47 -34.26
CA LEU A 182 25.31 -9.08 -34.28
C LEU A 182 25.03 -9.83 -35.60
N ARG A 183 25.52 -9.30 -36.73
CA ARG A 183 25.54 -10.02 -38.02
C ARG A 183 26.39 -11.29 -37.96
N ALA A 184 27.53 -11.25 -37.26
CA ALA A 184 28.37 -12.43 -37.04
C ALA A 184 27.70 -13.46 -36.10
N HIS A 185 27.00 -12.99 -35.06
CA HIS A 185 26.18 -13.82 -34.18
C HIS A 185 25.11 -14.58 -34.98
N PHE A 186 24.27 -13.88 -35.74
CA PHE A 186 23.22 -14.51 -36.56
C PHE A 186 23.80 -15.54 -37.55
N LYS A 187 24.97 -15.26 -38.14
CA LYS A 187 25.70 -16.23 -38.98
C LYS A 187 26.14 -17.46 -38.17
N LYS A 188 26.67 -17.29 -36.96
CA LYS A 188 27.12 -18.36 -36.05
C LYS A 188 25.99 -19.28 -35.60
N VAL A 189 24.82 -18.73 -35.27
CA VAL A 189 23.62 -19.51 -34.88
C VAL A 189 22.73 -19.89 -36.08
N ALA A 190 23.22 -19.72 -37.31
CA ALA A 190 22.52 -20.02 -38.57
C ALA A 190 21.16 -19.32 -38.77
N TRP A 191 20.88 -18.23 -38.05
CA TRP A 191 19.66 -17.43 -38.17
C TRP A 191 19.60 -16.73 -39.53
N ARG A 192 18.56 -17.05 -40.31
CA ARG A 192 18.30 -16.44 -41.64
C ARG A 192 17.23 -15.36 -41.59
N LYS A 193 16.12 -15.64 -40.89
CA LYS A 193 15.08 -14.64 -40.57
C LYS A 193 15.18 -14.24 -39.10
N VAL A 194 15.14 -12.93 -38.85
CA VAL A 194 15.15 -12.33 -37.52
C VAL A 194 14.14 -11.20 -37.47
N VAL A 195 13.23 -11.26 -36.50
CA VAL A 195 12.25 -10.22 -36.16
C VAL A 195 12.82 -9.40 -35.00
N ALA A 196 13.07 -8.12 -35.22
CA ALA A 196 13.53 -7.21 -34.17
C ALA A 196 12.37 -6.52 -33.45
N PHE A 197 12.45 -6.50 -32.12
CA PHE A 197 11.51 -5.81 -31.23
C PHE A 197 12.16 -4.57 -30.61
N GLN A 198 11.57 -3.39 -30.89
CA GLN A 198 11.90 -2.12 -30.22
C GLN A 198 11.22 -2.06 -28.86
N THR A 199 11.98 -1.73 -27.80
CA THR A 199 11.37 -1.27 -26.55
C THR A 199 12.29 -0.32 -25.78
N ARG A 200 11.66 0.58 -25.03
CA ARG A 200 12.23 1.45 -23.99
C ARG A 200 11.57 1.21 -22.61
N ASN A 201 10.62 0.28 -22.55
CA ASN A 201 9.81 -0.04 -21.38
C ASN A 201 10.14 -1.45 -20.87
N PRO A 202 9.91 -1.75 -19.58
CA PRO A 202 9.82 -3.11 -19.07
C PRO A 202 8.93 -4.01 -19.95
N MET A 203 9.37 -5.25 -20.19
CA MET A 203 8.56 -6.24 -20.90
C MET A 203 7.71 -7.04 -19.90
N HIS A 204 6.54 -7.50 -20.37
CA HIS A 204 5.49 -8.17 -19.59
C HIS A 204 4.91 -9.33 -20.42
N ARG A 205 3.94 -10.11 -19.91
CA ARG A 205 3.43 -11.31 -20.63
C ARG A 205 2.94 -10.98 -22.05
N ALA A 206 2.12 -9.93 -22.18
CA ALA A 206 1.65 -9.41 -23.47
C ALA A 206 2.79 -9.12 -24.48
N HIS A 207 3.92 -8.58 -24.01
CA HIS A 207 5.08 -8.29 -24.86
C HIS A 207 5.84 -9.56 -25.29
N ARG A 208 5.82 -10.62 -24.47
CA ARG A 208 6.40 -11.93 -24.81
C ARG A 208 5.52 -12.69 -25.80
N GLU A 209 4.20 -12.70 -25.61
CA GLU A 209 3.31 -13.36 -26.58
C GLU A 209 3.31 -12.66 -27.94
N LEU A 210 3.34 -11.32 -27.96
CA LEU A 210 3.50 -10.50 -29.17
C LEU A 210 4.73 -10.91 -30.00
N THR A 211 5.91 -11.02 -29.37
CA THR A 211 7.16 -11.36 -30.08
C THR A 211 7.23 -12.84 -30.47
N VAL A 212 6.74 -13.76 -29.62
CA VAL A 212 6.63 -15.19 -29.94
C VAL A 212 5.63 -15.43 -31.09
N ARG A 213 4.52 -14.69 -31.12
CA ARG A 213 3.54 -14.73 -32.22
C ARG A 213 4.14 -14.22 -33.52
N ALA A 214 4.84 -13.08 -33.51
CA ALA A 214 5.53 -12.54 -34.67
C ALA A 214 6.59 -13.52 -35.23
N ALA A 215 7.39 -14.14 -34.35
CA ALA A 215 8.37 -15.17 -34.70
C ALA A 215 7.72 -16.40 -35.38
N ARG A 216 6.65 -16.93 -34.79
CA ARG A 216 5.89 -18.07 -35.34
C ARG A 216 5.30 -17.74 -36.72
N GLN A 217 4.59 -16.61 -36.84
CA GLN A 217 3.94 -16.19 -38.09
C GLN A 217 4.94 -15.98 -39.24
N ARG A 218 6.12 -15.41 -38.96
CA ARG A 218 7.13 -15.10 -39.98
C ARG A 218 8.16 -16.20 -40.21
N GLN A 219 8.11 -17.28 -39.42
CA GLN A 219 9.12 -18.35 -39.35
C GLN A 219 10.53 -17.78 -39.10
N ALA A 220 10.64 -16.97 -38.06
CA ALA A 220 11.80 -16.17 -37.72
C ALA A 220 12.20 -16.34 -36.25
N ASN A 221 13.45 -15.99 -35.92
CA ASN A 221 13.90 -15.88 -34.53
C ASN A 221 13.67 -14.45 -34.01
N VAL A 222 13.64 -14.28 -32.69
CA VAL A 222 13.41 -13.00 -32.03
C VAL A 222 14.73 -12.32 -31.67
N LEU A 223 14.89 -11.06 -32.06
CA LEU A 223 15.86 -10.15 -31.46
C LEU A 223 15.12 -9.16 -30.55
N ILE A 224 15.27 -9.34 -29.24
CA ILE A 224 14.87 -8.34 -28.24
C ILE A 224 15.96 -7.28 -28.26
N HIS A 225 15.63 -6.09 -28.78
CA HIS A 225 16.61 -5.06 -29.12
C HIS A 225 16.36 -3.73 -28.37
N PRO A 226 16.31 -3.73 -27.02
CA PRO A 226 15.94 -2.56 -26.24
C PRO A 226 16.93 -1.40 -26.37
N VAL A 227 16.42 -0.18 -26.21
CA VAL A 227 17.24 1.03 -26.13
C VAL A 227 17.83 1.20 -24.73
N VAL A 228 19.14 1.46 -24.64
CA VAL A 228 19.86 1.76 -23.39
C VAL A 228 20.59 3.11 -23.40
N GLY A 229 20.53 3.85 -24.51
CA GLY A 229 20.81 5.29 -24.50
C GLY A 229 19.59 6.10 -24.03
N LEU A 230 19.55 7.40 -24.37
CA LEU A 230 18.46 8.30 -23.99
C LEU A 230 17.08 7.80 -24.47
N THR A 231 16.10 7.87 -23.57
CA THR A 231 14.70 7.45 -23.77
C THR A 231 13.74 8.57 -23.35
N LYS A 232 12.43 8.33 -23.11
CA LYS A 232 11.53 9.42 -22.70
C LYS A 232 11.81 9.79 -21.24
N PRO A 233 11.88 11.09 -20.88
CA PRO A 233 11.93 11.52 -19.48
C PRO A 233 10.79 10.89 -18.65
N GLY A 234 11.14 10.21 -17.55
CA GLY A 234 10.20 9.47 -16.69
C GLY A 234 9.85 8.04 -17.13
N ASP A 235 10.53 7.49 -18.15
CA ASP A 235 10.63 6.04 -18.33
C ASP A 235 11.51 5.41 -17.23
N VAL A 236 11.59 4.08 -17.18
CA VAL A 236 12.42 3.33 -16.21
C VAL A 236 13.90 3.41 -16.60
N ASP A 237 14.81 3.44 -15.62
CA ASP A 237 16.25 3.44 -15.86
C ASP A 237 16.70 2.18 -16.64
N HIS A 238 17.77 2.29 -17.42
CA HIS A 238 18.14 1.19 -18.32
C HIS A 238 18.67 -0.03 -17.55
N TYR A 239 19.36 0.11 -16.42
CA TYR A 239 19.83 -1.02 -15.62
C TYR A 239 18.66 -1.90 -15.13
N THR A 240 17.62 -1.29 -14.58
CA THR A 240 16.39 -1.98 -14.18
C THR A 240 15.69 -2.62 -15.37
N ARG A 241 15.64 -1.94 -16.52
CA ARG A 241 15.07 -2.51 -17.74
C ARG A 241 15.87 -3.71 -18.26
N VAL A 242 17.21 -3.65 -18.25
CA VAL A 242 18.05 -4.78 -18.68
C VAL A 242 17.87 -5.99 -17.76
N ARG A 243 17.88 -5.81 -16.44
CA ARG A 243 17.55 -6.91 -15.50
C ARG A 243 16.17 -7.50 -15.77
N VAL A 244 15.16 -6.69 -16.11
CA VAL A 244 13.83 -7.16 -16.53
C VAL A 244 13.88 -7.94 -17.85
N TYR A 245 14.67 -7.50 -18.82
CA TYR A 245 14.83 -8.22 -20.08
C TYR A 245 15.53 -9.56 -19.87
N GLU A 246 16.60 -9.62 -19.07
CA GLU A 246 17.27 -10.87 -18.68
C GLU A 246 16.28 -11.83 -17.97
N ALA A 247 15.49 -11.32 -17.02
CA ALA A 247 14.46 -12.09 -16.31
C ALA A 247 13.34 -12.64 -17.24
N ILE A 248 12.96 -11.91 -18.30
CA ILE A 248 11.95 -12.38 -19.26
C ILE A 248 12.53 -13.26 -20.38
N MET A 249 13.84 -13.19 -20.69
CA MET A 249 14.46 -14.06 -21.68
C MET A 249 14.29 -15.56 -21.33
N ALA A 250 14.31 -15.89 -20.03
CA ALA A 250 14.04 -17.24 -19.52
C ALA A 250 12.61 -17.76 -19.75
N LYS A 251 11.70 -16.93 -20.30
CA LYS A 251 10.33 -17.31 -20.66
C LYS A 251 10.14 -17.52 -22.18
N TYR A 252 11.19 -17.37 -22.99
CA TYR A 252 11.18 -17.75 -24.42
C TYR A 252 11.56 -19.23 -24.59
N PRO A 253 11.10 -19.90 -25.65
CA PRO A 253 11.63 -21.21 -26.04
C PRO A 253 13.14 -21.16 -26.27
N ASN A 254 13.87 -22.16 -25.78
CA ASN A 254 15.34 -22.23 -25.88
C ASN A 254 15.82 -22.03 -27.32
N GLY A 255 16.71 -21.05 -27.52
CA GLY A 255 17.29 -20.74 -28.84
C GLY A 255 16.38 -19.93 -29.79
N MET A 256 15.15 -19.57 -29.40
CA MET A 256 14.25 -18.74 -30.23
C MET A 256 14.56 -17.24 -30.13
N GLY A 257 15.09 -16.78 -28.99
CA GLY A 257 15.29 -15.36 -28.70
C GLY A 257 16.72 -15.01 -28.30
N HIS A 258 17.17 -13.82 -28.69
CA HIS A 258 18.44 -13.22 -28.30
C HIS A 258 18.23 -11.77 -27.84
N LEU A 259 19.02 -11.33 -26.86
CA LEU A 259 18.97 -10.00 -26.26
C LEU A 259 20.23 -9.22 -26.67
N ALA A 260 20.05 -8.07 -27.30
CA ALA A 260 21.13 -7.13 -27.65
C ALA A 260 20.70 -5.70 -27.31
N LEU A 261 21.59 -4.91 -26.71
CA LEU A 261 21.31 -3.55 -26.24
C LEU A 261 21.70 -2.53 -27.31
N LEU A 262 20.80 -1.57 -27.57
CA LEU A 262 21.00 -0.50 -28.56
C LEU A 262 21.35 0.83 -27.87
N PRO A 263 22.53 1.43 -28.11
CA PRO A 263 22.94 2.72 -27.56
C PRO A 263 22.29 3.92 -28.31
N LEU A 264 20.99 3.84 -28.58
CA LEU A 264 20.25 4.88 -29.31
C LEU A 264 19.79 6.00 -28.37
N ALA A 265 19.97 7.25 -28.79
CA ALA A 265 19.23 8.38 -28.21
C ALA A 265 17.91 8.57 -28.97
N MET A 266 16.81 8.08 -28.40
CA MET A 266 15.45 8.24 -28.97
C MET A 266 15.07 9.72 -29.05
N ARG A 267 14.30 10.09 -30.07
CA ARG A 267 13.75 11.44 -30.24
C ARG A 267 12.26 11.54 -29.83
N MET A 268 11.60 10.40 -29.62
CA MET A 268 10.15 10.27 -29.48
C MET A 268 9.37 10.84 -30.67
N ALA A 269 9.95 10.77 -31.88
CA ALA A 269 9.40 11.38 -33.10
C ALA A 269 8.49 10.42 -33.90
N GLY A 270 7.77 9.53 -33.19
CA GLY A 270 6.69 8.71 -33.72
C GLY A 270 6.97 8.08 -35.10
N PRO A 271 6.24 8.48 -36.17
CA PRO A 271 6.40 7.90 -37.50
C PRO A 271 7.79 8.02 -38.12
N ARG A 272 8.44 9.19 -38.04
CA ARG A 272 9.82 9.36 -38.55
C ARG A 272 10.79 8.43 -37.82
N GLU A 273 10.60 8.28 -36.51
CA GLU A 273 11.42 7.40 -35.68
C GLU A 273 11.12 5.91 -35.90
N ALA A 274 9.91 5.54 -36.32
CA ALA A 274 9.60 4.16 -36.74
C ALA A 274 10.37 3.78 -38.02
N VAL A 275 10.41 4.67 -39.02
CA VAL A 275 11.23 4.50 -40.23
C VAL A 275 12.72 4.46 -39.89
N TRP A 276 13.17 5.30 -38.95
CA TRP A 276 14.57 5.31 -38.48
C TRP A 276 14.95 3.99 -37.79
N HIS A 277 14.10 3.49 -36.88
CA HIS A 277 14.29 2.19 -36.24
C HIS A 277 14.34 1.04 -37.24
N ALA A 278 13.58 1.09 -38.33
CA ALA A 278 13.64 0.09 -39.40
C ALA A 278 15.00 0.11 -40.12
N ILE A 279 15.53 1.30 -40.46
CA ILE A 279 16.88 1.48 -41.02
C ILE A 279 17.95 0.94 -40.06
N ILE A 280 17.89 1.32 -38.78
CA ILE A 280 18.83 0.84 -37.76
C ILE A 280 18.77 -0.69 -37.66
N ARG A 281 17.58 -1.29 -37.57
CA ARG A 281 17.44 -2.76 -37.43
C ARG A 281 17.87 -3.50 -38.69
N LYS A 282 17.68 -2.93 -39.90
CA LYS A 282 18.30 -3.41 -41.14
C LYS A 282 19.82 -3.36 -41.08
N ASN A 283 20.41 -2.26 -40.60
CA ASN A 283 21.86 -2.12 -40.43
C ASN A 283 22.43 -3.15 -39.46
N PHE A 284 21.75 -3.42 -38.34
CA PHE A 284 22.05 -4.51 -37.40
C PHE A 284 21.73 -5.92 -37.93
N GLY A 285 21.19 -6.05 -39.16
CA GLY A 285 21.01 -7.30 -39.88
C GLY A 285 19.65 -7.98 -39.71
N ALA A 286 18.67 -7.36 -39.05
CA ALA A 286 17.32 -7.90 -38.95
C ALA A 286 16.60 -7.90 -40.31
N THR A 287 15.77 -8.91 -40.55
CA THR A 287 14.96 -9.04 -41.78
C THR A 287 13.54 -8.54 -41.63
N HIS A 288 13.03 -8.50 -40.40
CA HIS A 288 11.70 -8.01 -40.07
C HIS A 288 11.79 -7.07 -38.87
N PHE A 289 10.87 -6.11 -38.77
CA PHE A 289 10.79 -5.18 -37.65
C PHE A 289 9.35 -5.01 -37.15
N ILE A 290 9.14 -5.12 -35.83
CA ILE A 290 7.82 -4.93 -35.23
C ILE A 290 7.52 -3.43 -35.08
N VAL A 291 6.39 -2.99 -35.62
CA VAL A 291 5.83 -1.65 -35.42
C VAL A 291 4.46 -1.81 -34.77
N GLY A 292 4.32 -1.31 -33.54
CA GLY A 292 3.11 -1.42 -32.72
C GLY A 292 2.20 -0.20 -32.84
N ARG A 293 1.20 -0.13 -31.97
CA ARG A 293 0.41 1.10 -31.71
C ARG A 293 1.30 2.17 -31.05
N ASP A 294 1.15 3.44 -31.45
CA ASP A 294 1.86 4.60 -30.87
C ASP A 294 3.40 4.41 -30.82
N HIS A 295 3.94 3.79 -31.89
CA HIS A 295 5.34 3.38 -31.93
C HIS A 295 6.28 4.60 -31.89
N ALA A 296 7.14 4.66 -30.87
CA ALA A 296 8.00 5.80 -30.54
C ALA A 296 7.24 7.13 -30.30
N GLY A 297 5.95 7.09 -29.98
CA GLY A 297 5.18 8.28 -29.61
C GLY A 297 5.48 8.79 -28.18
N PRO A 298 5.40 10.12 -27.95
CA PRO A 298 5.53 10.73 -26.63
C PRO A 298 4.21 10.78 -25.87
N GLY A 299 3.08 10.48 -26.52
CA GLY A 299 1.72 10.67 -25.98
C GLY A 299 1.13 12.02 -26.34
N LYS A 300 0.69 12.80 -25.35
CA LYS A 300 -0.14 14.00 -25.52
C LYS A 300 0.63 15.32 -25.48
N ASN A 301 0.14 16.28 -26.25
CA ASN A 301 0.62 17.65 -26.38
C ASN A 301 0.06 18.59 -25.29
N SER A 302 0.44 19.86 -25.32
CA SER A 302 0.00 20.90 -24.37
C SER A 302 -1.53 21.07 -24.31
N GLN A 303 -2.25 20.68 -25.36
CA GLN A 303 -3.72 20.76 -25.50
C GLN A 303 -4.42 19.43 -25.14
N GLY A 304 -3.68 18.41 -24.68
CA GLY A 304 -4.24 17.10 -24.32
C GLY A 304 -4.57 16.18 -25.50
N LYS A 305 -4.23 16.57 -26.73
CA LYS A 305 -4.36 15.76 -27.96
C LYS A 305 -3.10 14.91 -28.14
N ASP A 306 -3.23 13.69 -28.65
CA ASP A 306 -2.06 12.86 -29.00
C ASP A 306 -1.24 13.51 -30.13
N PHE A 307 0.10 13.48 -30.01
CA PHE A 307 1.03 14.10 -30.98
C PHE A 307 1.00 13.44 -32.36
N TYR A 308 0.83 12.12 -32.37
CA TYR A 308 0.70 11.28 -33.56
C TYR A 308 -0.54 10.40 -33.37
N GLY A 309 -1.20 10.01 -34.46
CA GLY A 309 -2.25 9.02 -34.40
C GLY A 309 -1.69 7.62 -34.08
N PRO A 310 -2.55 6.69 -33.63
CA PRO A 310 -2.11 5.40 -33.08
C PRO A 310 -1.40 4.48 -34.09
N TYR A 311 -1.57 4.70 -35.40
CA TYR A 311 -1.03 3.84 -36.46
C TYR A 311 -0.21 4.58 -37.54
N ASP A 312 -0.07 5.91 -37.45
CA ASP A 312 0.69 6.76 -38.37
C ASP A 312 2.13 6.24 -38.63
N ALA A 313 2.71 5.59 -37.62
CA ALA A 313 4.02 4.95 -37.69
C ALA A 313 4.04 3.68 -38.57
N GLN A 314 2.96 2.89 -38.55
CA GLN A 314 2.79 1.74 -39.44
C GLN A 314 2.51 2.22 -40.87
N ASP A 315 1.72 3.28 -41.04
CA ASP A 315 1.44 3.89 -42.34
C ASP A 315 2.72 4.43 -43.01
N LEU A 316 3.54 5.17 -42.27
CA LEU A 316 4.79 5.73 -42.82
C LEU A 316 5.85 4.65 -43.11
N VAL A 317 5.96 3.62 -42.28
CA VAL A 317 6.85 2.47 -42.58
C VAL A 317 6.35 1.68 -43.79
N THR A 318 5.02 1.51 -43.93
CA THR A 318 4.42 0.87 -45.12
C THR A 318 4.69 1.67 -46.39
N LYS A 319 4.55 3.00 -46.36
CA LYS A 319 4.84 3.90 -47.48
C LYS A 319 6.25 3.72 -48.06
N TYR A 320 7.24 3.41 -47.21
CA TYR A 320 8.65 3.27 -47.60
C TYR A 320 9.13 1.81 -47.67
N HIS A 321 8.24 0.82 -47.67
CA HIS A 321 8.57 -0.61 -47.64
C HIS A 321 9.66 -1.03 -48.66
N GLU A 322 9.49 -0.65 -49.93
CA GLU A 322 10.38 -1.02 -51.04
C GLU A 322 11.80 -0.44 -50.90
N GLU A 323 11.94 0.74 -50.31
CA GLU A 323 13.24 1.41 -50.05
C GLU A 323 13.88 0.90 -48.76
N LEU A 324 13.05 0.63 -47.74
CA LEU A 324 13.46 0.07 -46.47
C LEU A 324 14.02 -1.34 -46.65
N GLN A 325 13.36 -2.22 -47.41
CA GLN A 325 13.76 -3.63 -47.60
C GLN A 325 13.94 -4.38 -46.27
N ILE A 326 13.05 -4.12 -45.32
CA ILE A 326 12.92 -4.83 -44.05
C ILE A 326 11.42 -5.01 -43.79
N GLU A 327 10.99 -6.24 -43.60
CA GLU A 327 9.57 -6.61 -43.59
C GLU A 327 8.89 -6.10 -42.30
N MET A 328 7.94 -5.17 -42.42
CA MET A 328 7.20 -4.72 -41.24
C MET A 328 6.31 -5.84 -40.72
N VAL A 329 6.37 -6.08 -39.41
CA VAL A 329 5.36 -6.83 -38.68
C VAL A 329 4.48 -5.80 -37.95
N PRO A 330 3.36 -5.35 -38.56
CA PRO A 330 2.40 -4.52 -37.85
C PRO A 330 1.81 -5.31 -36.69
N PHE A 331 1.57 -4.65 -35.57
CA PHE A 331 0.98 -5.31 -34.40
C PHE A 331 0.00 -4.40 -33.65
N GLN A 332 -1.17 -4.95 -33.34
CA GLN A 332 -2.26 -4.30 -32.60
C GLN A 332 -2.08 -4.50 -31.09
N GLN A 333 -2.79 -3.76 -30.24
CA GLN A 333 -2.64 -3.94 -28.79
C GLN A 333 -3.03 -5.37 -28.39
N MET A 334 -2.16 -6.09 -27.67
CA MET A 334 -2.54 -7.33 -26.98
C MET A 334 -3.41 -6.97 -25.77
N THR A 335 -4.43 -7.79 -25.50
CA THR A 335 -5.17 -7.79 -24.24
C THR A 335 -5.28 -9.23 -23.71
N TYR A 336 -5.51 -9.38 -22.40
CA TYR A 336 -5.67 -10.67 -21.73
C TYR A 336 -7.14 -11.09 -21.66
N LEU A 337 -7.44 -12.35 -21.98
CA LEU A 337 -8.78 -12.93 -22.02
C LEU A 337 -8.96 -13.89 -20.82
N PRO A 338 -9.63 -13.49 -19.72
CA PRO A 338 -9.72 -14.30 -18.51
C PRO A 338 -10.47 -15.63 -18.70
N SER A 339 -11.36 -15.70 -19.68
CA SER A 339 -12.13 -16.90 -20.01
C SER A 339 -11.31 -18.03 -20.66
N THR A 340 -10.06 -17.76 -21.07
CA THR A 340 -9.22 -18.72 -21.79
C THR A 340 -7.75 -18.74 -21.36
N ASP A 341 -7.31 -17.87 -20.45
CA ASP A 341 -5.87 -17.63 -20.12
C ASP A 341 -5.00 -17.38 -21.38
N GLU A 342 -5.50 -16.54 -22.29
CA GLU A 342 -4.82 -16.20 -23.54
C GLU A 342 -4.62 -14.69 -23.73
N TYR A 343 -3.72 -14.34 -24.65
CA TYR A 343 -3.48 -12.96 -25.10
C TYR A 343 -3.77 -12.90 -26.59
N GLN A 344 -4.72 -12.05 -26.98
CA GLN A 344 -5.11 -11.88 -28.38
C GLN A 344 -5.03 -10.39 -28.77
N PRO A 345 -4.74 -10.07 -30.03
CA PRO A 345 -4.88 -8.73 -30.59
C PRO A 345 -6.33 -8.23 -30.39
N VAL A 346 -6.51 -6.98 -29.95
CA VAL A 346 -7.83 -6.40 -29.64
C VAL A 346 -8.80 -6.42 -30.84
N ASP A 347 -8.31 -6.46 -32.07
CA ASP A 347 -9.09 -6.60 -33.31
C ASP A 347 -9.51 -8.03 -33.65
N GLU A 348 -8.87 -9.04 -33.03
CA GLU A 348 -9.23 -10.47 -33.16
C GLU A 348 -10.19 -10.94 -32.07
N VAL A 349 -10.32 -10.19 -30.95
CA VAL A 349 -11.20 -10.54 -29.83
C VAL A 349 -12.69 -10.48 -30.23
N PRO A 350 -13.49 -11.56 -30.05
CA PRO A 350 -14.92 -11.53 -30.33
C PRO A 350 -15.68 -10.54 -29.45
N LYS A 351 -16.63 -9.79 -30.06
CA LYS A 351 -17.44 -8.80 -29.34
C LYS A 351 -18.20 -9.42 -28.18
N GLY A 352 -18.04 -8.87 -26.98
CA GLY A 352 -18.68 -9.33 -25.74
C GLY A 352 -17.81 -10.26 -24.89
N VAL A 353 -16.65 -10.71 -25.38
CA VAL A 353 -15.65 -11.40 -24.55
C VAL A 353 -15.01 -10.42 -23.57
N GLN A 354 -14.80 -10.84 -22.32
CA GLN A 354 -14.15 -10.04 -21.30
C GLN A 354 -12.65 -9.90 -21.58
N THR A 355 -12.12 -8.69 -21.41
CA THR A 355 -10.71 -8.35 -21.62
C THR A 355 -10.16 -7.60 -20.42
N LEU A 356 -8.94 -7.93 -19.97
CA LEU A 356 -8.23 -7.19 -18.93
C LEU A 356 -6.91 -6.60 -19.46
N ASP A 357 -6.52 -5.45 -18.90
CA ASP A 357 -5.24 -4.78 -19.13
C ASP A 357 -4.87 -3.98 -17.86
N ILE A 358 -3.59 -3.67 -17.69
CA ILE A 358 -3.08 -2.81 -16.61
C ILE A 358 -2.27 -1.67 -17.24
N SER A 359 -2.83 -0.47 -17.16
CA SER A 359 -2.15 0.74 -17.64
C SER A 359 -0.82 0.99 -16.91
N GLY A 360 0.12 1.63 -17.60
CA GLY A 360 1.40 2.05 -16.99
C GLY A 360 1.26 3.03 -15.81
N THR A 361 0.07 3.60 -15.58
CA THR A 361 -0.24 4.40 -14.38
C THR A 361 -0.63 3.48 -13.21
N GLU A 362 -1.47 2.47 -13.47
CA GLU A 362 -1.89 1.48 -12.48
C GLU A 362 -0.72 0.57 -12.06
N LEU A 363 0.15 0.17 -12.99
CA LEU A 363 1.39 -0.55 -12.66
C LEU A 363 2.28 0.26 -11.72
N ARG A 364 2.49 1.56 -12.01
CA ARG A 364 3.25 2.46 -11.13
C ARG A 364 2.58 2.60 -9.75
N ARG A 365 1.24 2.63 -9.68
CA ARG A 365 0.50 2.63 -8.40
C ARG A 365 0.75 1.35 -7.60
N ARG A 366 0.67 0.16 -8.23
CA ARG A 366 0.89 -1.14 -7.58
C ARG A 366 2.34 -1.37 -7.13
N LEU A 367 3.32 -0.89 -7.90
CA LEU A 367 4.73 -0.84 -7.45
C LEU A 367 4.87 0.06 -6.22
N LYS A 368 4.45 1.33 -6.34
CA LYS A 368 4.59 2.37 -5.30
C LYS A 368 3.86 2.05 -3.99
N ASN A 369 2.71 1.38 -4.06
CA ASN A 369 1.90 1.04 -2.89
C ASN A 369 2.16 -0.38 -2.36
N GLY A 370 3.02 -1.18 -3.00
CA GLY A 370 3.26 -2.59 -2.64
C GLY A 370 2.19 -3.58 -3.12
N ALA A 371 0.96 -3.11 -3.38
CA ALA A 371 -0.19 -3.92 -3.82
C ALA A 371 0.15 -4.94 -4.94
N PRO A 372 -0.47 -6.14 -4.95
CA PRO A 372 -0.11 -7.22 -5.86
C PRO A 372 -0.26 -6.83 -7.34
N ILE A 373 0.65 -7.34 -8.16
CA ILE A 373 0.59 -7.22 -9.63
C ILE A 373 0.23 -8.62 -10.12
N PRO A 374 -0.89 -8.80 -10.84
CA PRO A 374 -1.35 -10.13 -11.24
C PRO A 374 -0.32 -10.85 -12.10
N ASP A 375 -0.23 -12.17 -11.92
CA ASP A 375 0.70 -13.00 -12.67
C ASP A 375 0.41 -12.93 -14.18
N TRP A 376 -0.87 -12.93 -14.58
CA TRP A 376 -1.33 -12.74 -15.96
C TRP A 376 -0.89 -11.41 -16.57
N PHE A 377 -0.59 -10.39 -15.78
CA PHE A 377 0.02 -9.18 -16.33
C PHE A 377 1.52 -9.40 -16.57
N SER A 378 2.25 -9.88 -15.56
CA SER A 378 3.71 -9.98 -15.60
C SER A 378 4.24 -11.12 -14.75
N TYR A 379 5.24 -11.84 -15.27
CA TYR A 379 5.93 -12.90 -14.52
C TYR A 379 6.59 -12.38 -13.23
N ASP A 380 6.63 -13.22 -12.20
CA ASP A 380 7.04 -12.87 -10.83
C ASP A 380 8.48 -12.38 -10.77
N ALA A 381 9.39 -12.99 -11.55
CA ALA A 381 10.78 -12.55 -11.67
C ALA A 381 10.89 -11.10 -12.18
N VAL A 382 10.07 -10.72 -13.16
CA VAL A 382 10.00 -9.33 -13.67
C VAL A 382 9.39 -8.40 -12.62
N VAL A 383 8.32 -8.82 -11.94
CA VAL A 383 7.69 -8.05 -10.86
C VAL A 383 8.68 -7.81 -9.70
N LYS A 384 9.45 -8.82 -9.31
CA LYS A 384 10.50 -8.74 -8.29
C LYS A 384 11.56 -7.71 -8.68
N THR A 385 12.14 -7.82 -9.87
CA THR A 385 13.14 -6.86 -10.36
C THR A 385 12.60 -5.42 -10.43
N LEU A 386 11.33 -5.24 -10.80
CA LEU A 386 10.69 -3.92 -10.77
C LEU A 386 10.49 -3.40 -9.35
N ARG A 387 10.15 -4.25 -8.36
CA ARG A 387 10.04 -3.85 -6.95
C ARG A 387 11.38 -3.61 -6.25
N GLU A 388 12.46 -4.23 -6.71
CA GLU A 388 13.82 -3.97 -6.21
C GLU A 388 14.27 -2.53 -6.52
N SER A 389 13.82 -1.98 -7.66
CA SER A 389 14.21 -0.64 -8.13
C SER A 389 13.13 0.43 -7.93
N TYR A 390 11.85 0.01 -7.86
CA TYR A 390 10.72 0.81 -7.38
C TYR A 390 10.14 0.17 -6.11
N PRO A 391 10.83 0.27 -4.98
CA PRO A 391 10.34 -0.25 -3.70
C PRO A 391 9.00 0.39 -3.33
N PRO A 392 8.16 -0.31 -2.55
CA PRO A 392 6.94 0.28 -1.99
C PRO A 392 7.31 1.44 -1.07
N ARG A 393 6.39 2.39 -0.91
CA ARG A 393 6.62 3.62 -0.13
C ARG A 393 7.14 3.43 1.29
N SER A 394 6.73 2.36 1.97
CA SER A 394 7.26 1.93 3.27
C SER A 394 8.78 1.78 3.29
N LYS A 395 9.39 1.45 2.15
CA LYS A 395 10.84 1.27 1.92
C LYS A 395 11.48 2.38 1.06
N GLN A 396 10.73 3.40 0.61
CA GLN A 396 11.26 4.57 -0.13
C GLN A 396 11.76 5.64 0.83
N GLY A 397 12.96 6.19 0.59
CA GLY A 397 13.48 7.33 1.33
C GLY A 397 12.65 8.61 1.20
N PHE A 398 12.91 9.57 2.08
CA PHE A 398 12.28 10.89 2.05
C PHE A 398 13.11 11.97 2.75
N VAL A 399 12.80 13.24 2.45
CA VAL A 399 13.37 14.42 3.10
C VAL A 399 12.25 15.28 3.68
N ILE A 400 12.37 15.63 4.97
CA ILE A 400 11.53 16.60 5.66
C ILE A 400 12.37 17.86 5.89
N LEU A 401 12.01 18.96 5.23
CA LEU A 401 12.61 20.28 5.41
C LEU A 401 11.77 21.10 6.40
N LEU A 402 12.24 21.20 7.63
CA LEU A 402 11.75 22.15 8.63
C LEU A 402 12.37 23.52 8.35
N THR A 403 11.54 24.53 8.11
CA THR A 403 11.96 25.91 7.83
C THR A 403 11.17 26.88 8.72
N GLY A 404 11.84 27.91 9.24
CA GLY A 404 11.26 28.85 10.20
C GLY A 404 12.33 29.79 10.76
N LEU A 405 11.90 30.76 11.55
CA LEU A 405 12.76 31.76 12.20
C LEU A 405 13.83 31.11 13.11
N HIS A 406 14.84 31.89 13.53
CA HIS A 406 15.75 31.41 14.59
C HIS A 406 14.95 31.18 15.87
N ASN A 407 15.34 30.17 16.67
CA ASN A 407 14.67 29.81 17.93
C ASN A 407 13.16 29.48 17.83
N SER A 408 12.60 29.32 16.62
CA SER A 408 11.20 28.94 16.35
C SER A 408 10.74 27.56 16.88
N GLY A 409 11.62 26.81 17.56
CA GLY A 409 11.36 25.44 18.00
C GLY A 409 11.66 24.35 16.95
N LYS A 410 11.94 24.72 15.68
CA LYS A 410 12.23 23.78 14.58
C LYS A 410 13.33 22.76 14.92
N ASP A 411 14.38 23.17 15.63
CA ASP A 411 15.48 22.32 16.08
C ASP A 411 15.04 21.25 17.10
N THR A 412 14.03 21.56 17.91
CA THR A 412 13.46 20.68 18.93
C THR A 412 12.48 19.69 18.29
N ILE A 413 11.63 20.18 17.38
CA ILE A 413 10.74 19.35 16.55
C ILE A 413 11.57 18.31 15.77
N ALA A 414 12.65 18.75 15.12
CA ALA A 414 13.53 17.87 14.34
C ALA A 414 14.13 16.73 15.18
N LYS A 415 14.55 17.00 16.42
CA LYS A 415 15.10 16.01 17.35
C LYS A 415 14.04 15.04 17.88
N ALA A 416 12.86 15.56 18.23
CA ALA A 416 11.73 14.72 18.67
C ALA A 416 11.19 13.81 17.54
N LEU A 417 11.19 14.31 16.31
CA LEU A 417 10.88 13.55 15.11
C LEU A 417 11.95 12.48 14.82
N GLN A 418 13.24 12.78 15.00
CA GLN A 418 14.31 11.77 14.87
C GLN A 418 14.11 10.61 15.85
N VAL A 419 13.83 10.92 17.12
CA VAL A 419 13.55 9.90 18.15
C VAL A 419 12.32 9.06 17.78
N THR A 420 11.27 9.70 17.25
CA THR A 420 10.02 9.00 16.87
C THR A 420 10.22 8.08 15.65
N LEU A 421 10.94 8.52 14.62
CA LEU A 421 11.27 7.67 13.47
C LEU A 421 12.28 6.56 13.80
N ASN A 422 13.22 6.80 14.72
CA ASN A 422 14.09 5.74 15.25
C ASN A 422 13.31 4.72 16.10
N GLN A 423 12.35 5.16 16.92
CA GLN A 423 11.44 4.29 17.69
C GLN A 423 10.62 3.38 16.77
N GLN A 424 10.27 3.85 15.57
CA GLN A 424 9.55 3.09 14.54
C GLN A 424 10.44 2.06 13.80
N GLY A 425 11.77 2.20 13.83
CA GLY A 425 12.73 1.21 13.36
C GLY A 425 12.79 0.93 11.84
N GLY A 426 11.84 1.41 11.04
CA GLY A 426 11.69 1.02 9.62
C GLY A 426 12.78 1.50 8.65
N ARG A 427 13.78 2.25 9.10
CA ARG A 427 14.89 2.84 8.30
C ARG A 427 15.91 3.57 9.19
N SER A 428 17.07 3.91 8.62
CA SER A 428 17.99 4.88 9.21
C SER A 428 17.44 6.31 9.13
N VAL A 429 17.74 7.12 10.14
CA VAL A 429 17.31 8.54 10.23
C VAL A 429 18.51 9.47 10.36
N SER A 430 18.70 10.33 9.35
CA SER A 430 19.75 11.34 9.30
C SER A 430 19.19 12.71 9.72
N LEU A 431 19.86 13.38 10.65
CA LEU A 431 19.41 14.64 11.24
C LEU A 431 20.41 15.77 10.97
N PHE A 432 19.95 16.83 10.32
CA PHE A 432 20.71 18.04 10.03
C PHE A 432 20.14 19.23 10.83
N VAL A 433 20.65 19.42 12.05
CA VAL A 433 20.24 20.48 12.99
C VAL A 433 21.44 21.16 13.67
N GLY A 434 21.72 22.41 13.30
CA GLY A 434 22.54 23.36 14.04
C GLY A 434 23.96 22.90 14.41
N ASP A 435 24.41 23.27 15.62
CA ASP A 435 25.79 23.13 16.14
C ASP A 435 26.40 21.70 16.08
N GLY A 436 25.61 20.66 15.74
CA GLY A 436 26.07 19.27 15.56
C GLY A 436 26.39 18.85 14.12
N ILE A 437 26.12 19.71 13.12
CA ILE A 437 26.52 19.48 11.73
C ILE A 437 27.94 20.02 11.51
N ARG A 438 28.68 19.47 10.53
CA ARG A 438 29.91 20.11 10.03
C ARG A 438 29.64 21.53 9.54
N HIS A 439 30.58 22.46 9.77
CA HIS A 439 30.57 23.84 9.23
C HIS A 439 30.53 23.92 7.69
N GLU A 440 30.79 22.81 7.00
CA GLU A 440 30.64 22.65 5.55
C GLU A 440 29.16 22.64 5.10
N LEU A 441 28.23 22.37 6.03
CA LEU A 441 26.79 22.17 5.80
C LEU A 441 25.90 23.07 6.66
N ASP A 442 26.40 23.65 7.76
CA ASP A 442 25.72 24.69 8.54
C ASP A 442 26.50 26.00 8.51
N ALA A 443 25.79 27.13 8.37
CA ALA A 443 26.39 28.44 8.20
C ALA A 443 26.14 29.32 9.44
N PRO A 444 27.19 29.88 10.08
CA PRO A 444 27.01 30.78 11.22
C PRO A 444 26.30 32.08 10.80
N PHE A 445 25.68 32.77 11.76
CA PHE A 445 25.07 34.09 11.55
C PHE A 445 26.05 35.19 11.08
N THR A 446 27.35 34.92 11.07
CA THR A 446 28.39 35.81 10.51
C THR A 446 28.72 35.54 9.05
N ALA A 447 28.13 34.52 8.43
CA ALA A 447 28.35 34.16 7.03
C ALA A 447 27.52 35.03 6.07
N SER A 448 28.05 35.28 4.88
CA SER A 448 27.38 36.03 3.82
C SER A 448 26.15 35.28 3.25
N GLU A 449 25.28 36.00 2.54
CA GLU A 449 24.13 35.39 1.83
C GLU A 449 24.58 34.32 0.82
N GLU A 450 25.71 34.54 0.13
CA GLU A 450 26.28 33.59 -0.82
C GLU A 450 26.78 32.30 -0.13
N GLU A 451 27.47 32.41 1.01
CA GLU A 451 27.92 31.25 1.79
C GLU A 451 26.75 30.47 2.38
N ARG A 452 25.72 31.18 2.88
CA ARG A 452 24.50 30.55 3.39
C ARG A 452 23.76 29.79 2.27
N SER A 453 23.66 30.38 1.07
CA SER A 453 23.10 29.73 -0.12
C SER A 453 23.90 28.48 -0.53
N LYS A 454 25.24 28.57 -0.57
CA LYS A 454 26.14 27.43 -0.85
C LYS A 454 26.01 26.30 0.17
N ASN A 455 25.85 26.60 1.46
CA ASN A 455 25.63 25.57 2.47
C ASN A 455 24.25 24.90 2.32
N LEU A 456 23.20 25.64 1.93
CA LEU A 456 21.88 25.05 1.60
C LEU A 456 21.94 24.14 0.36
N GLN A 457 22.74 24.47 -0.66
CA GLN A 457 22.96 23.61 -1.83
C GLN A 457 23.70 22.31 -1.47
N ARG A 458 24.72 22.37 -0.59
CA ARG A 458 25.39 21.16 -0.10
C ARG A 458 24.45 20.30 0.75
N LEU A 459 23.62 20.94 1.58
CA LEU A 459 22.59 20.28 2.39
C LEU A 459 21.54 19.57 1.51
N SER A 460 21.10 20.18 0.39
CA SER A 460 20.15 19.54 -0.53
C SER A 460 20.76 18.31 -1.22
N PHE A 461 22.00 18.42 -1.69
CA PHE A 461 22.74 17.29 -2.28
C PHE A 461 22.87 16.12 -1.30
N VAL A 462 23.41 16.36 -0.10
CA VAL A 462 23.57 15.30 0.92
C VAL A 462 22.22 14.70 1.34
N SER A 463 21.17 15.52 1.44
CA SER A 463 19.82 15.04 1.74
C SER A 463 19.25 14.15 0.63
N ALA A 464 19.51 14.49 -0.64
CA ALA A 464 19.03 13.72 -1.79
C ALA A 464 19.75 12.38 -1.93
N GLU A 465 21.07 12.34 -1.73
CA GLU A 465 21.86 11.10 -1.74
C GLU A 465 21.41 10.14 -0.63
N LEU A 466 21.21 10.63 0.60
CA LEU A 466 20.72 9.83 1.72
C LEU A 466 19.28 9.33 1.49
N ALA A 467 18.40 10.16 0.93
CA ALA A 467 17.06 9.73 0.55
C ALA A 467 17.08 8.69 -0.60
N ARG A 468 18.00 8.81 -1.57
CA ARG A 468 18.21 7.78 -2.61
C ARG A 468 18.59 6.43 -2.00
N ALA A 469 19.38 6.45 -0.93
CA ALA A 469 19.75 5.27 -0.15
C ALA A 469 18.63 4.73 0.79
N GLY A 470 17.43 5.31 0.75
CA GLY A 470 16.26 4.84 1.51
C GLY A 470 16.08 5.48 2.91
N ALA A 471 16.99 6.36 3.34
CA ALA A 471 16.93 6.98 4.67
C ALA A 471 15.73 7.93 4.82
N ALA A 472 15.36 8.20 6.07
CA ALA A 472 14.61 9.41 6.43
C ALA A 472 15.61 10.53 6.73
N VAL A 473 15.52 11.64 6.00
CA VAL A 473 16.33 12.83 6.27
C VAL A 473 15.44 13.91 6.90
N ILE A 474 15.89 14.46 8.02
CA ILE A 474 15.27 15.60 8.69
C ILE A 474 16.28 16.75 8.65
N ALA A 475 15.95 17.83 7.95
CA ALA A 475 16.80 19.02 7.86
C ALA A 475 16.06 20.23 8.44
N ALA A 476 16.70 20.98 9.34
CA ALA A 476 16.09 22.16 9.98
C ALA A 476 16.89 23.47 9.80
N PRO A 477 17.26 23.87 8.57
CA PRO A 477 17.86 25.20 8.33
C PRO A 477 16.83 26.31 8.59
N ILE A 478 17.28 27.58 8.58
CA ILE A 478 16.35 28.72 8.48
C ILE A 478 15.72 28.75 7.08
N ALA A 479 16.57 28.70 6.03
CA ALA A 479 16.19 28.78 4.62
C ALA A 479 15.18 29.94 4.34
N PRO A 480 15.59 31.20 4.59
CA PRO A 480 14.66 32.33 4.61
C PRO A 480 14.10 32.68 3.23
N LYS A 481 14.88 32.48 2.15
CA LYS A 481 14.46 32.76 0.78
C LYS A 481 13.62 31.64 0.18
N LYS A 482 12.56 32.00 -0.55
CA LYS A 482 11.74 31.04 -1.31
C LYS A 482 12.60 30.25 -2.31
N GLU A 483 13.43 30.95 -3.07
CA GLU A 483 14.32 30.39 -4.10
C GLU A 483 15.22 29.27 -3.57
N SER A 484 15.79 29.45 -2.36
CA SER A 484 16.62 28.41 -1.74
C SER A 484 15.82 27.15 -1.38
N ARG A 485 14.57 27.31 -0.94
CA ARG A 485 13.68 26.18 -0.59
C ARG A 485 13.19 25.44 -1.84
N ASP A 486 12.88 26.17 -2.90
CA ASP A 486 12.55 25.60 -4.21
C ASP A 486 13.76 24.80 -4.74
N ALA A 487 14.97 25.39 -4.74
CA ALA A 487 16.19 24.71 -5.18
C ALA A 487 16.54 23.46 -4.36
N ILE A 488 16.34 23.48 -3.03
CA ILE A 488 16.48 22.28 -2.18
C ILE A 488 15.49 21.19 -2.62
N LYS A 489 14.21 21.56 -2.79
CA LYS A 489 13.15 20.65 -3.21
C LYS A 489 13.42 20.02 -4.56
N ASP A 490 13.77 20.83 -5.56
CA ASP A 490 14.03 20.38 -6.93
C ASP A 490 15.26 19.48 -6.98
N THR A 491 16.32 19.78 -6.21
CA THR A 491 17.47 18.88 -6.04
C THR A 491 17.02 17.51 -5.56
N VAL A 492 16.22 17.44 -4.49
CA VAL A 492 15.76 16.15 -3.92
C VAL A 492 14.82 15.42 -4.89
N VAL A 493 13.83 16.10 -5.45
CA VAL A 493 12.83 15.50 -6.35
C VAL A 493 13.46 14.94 -7.63
N HIS A 494 14.47 15.63 -8.19
CA HIS A 494 15.11 15.18 -9.43
C HIS A 494 16.28 14.21 -9.23
N THR A 495 17.01 14.27 -8.11
CA THR A 495 18.21 13.43 -7.91
C THR A 495 18.02 12.25 -6.94
N ALA A 496 17.07 12.28 -6.00
CA ALA A 496 16.92 11.20 -5.01
C ALA A 496 16.22 9.93 -5.55
N GLY A 497 15.82 9.90 -6.83
CA GLY A 497 15.21 8.72 -7.47
C GLY A 497 13.94 8.25 -6.75
N ALA A 498 13.90 6.96 -6.36
CA ALA A 498 12.79 6.42 -5.56
C ALA A 498 12.65 7.10 -4.17
N GLY A 499 13.69 7.76 -3.68
CA GLY A 499 13.71 8.59 -2.47
C GLY A 499 13.23 10.03 -2.65
N GLY A 500 12.81 10.44 -3.85
CA GLY A 500 12.37 11.82 -4.19
C GLY A 500 11.06 12.28 -3.53
N ASN A 501 10.69 11.72 -2.37
CA ASN A 501 9.58 12.19 -1.56
C ASN A 501 10.09 13.35 -0.67
N PHE A 502 9.65 14.57 -0.94
CA PHE A 502 10.08 15.79 -0.24
C PHE A 502 8.88 16.49 0.42
N PHE A 503 9.05 16.98 1.65
CA PHE A 503 8.01 17.68 2.41
C PHE A 503 8.55 18.97 3.06
N THR A 504 7.91 20.10 2.81
CA THR A 504 8.20 21.36 3.51
C THR A 504 7.33 21.51 4.75
N VAL A 505 7.91 21.51 5.95
CA VAL A 505 7.22 21.83 7.20
C VAL A 505 7.59 23.25 7.62
N HIS A 506 6.62 24.16 7.58
CA HIS A 506 6.80 25.53 8.03
C HIS A 506 6.55 25.65 9.53
N VAL A 507 7.60 26.00 10.29
CA VAL A 507 7.51 26.28 11.72
C VAL A 507 7.27 27.78 11.89
N ALA A 508 6.00 28.14 11.90
CA ALA A 508 5.45 29.51 11.77
C ALA A 508 5.47 30.34 13.06
N THR A 509 6.15 29.84 14.09
CA THR A 509 6.25 30.45 15.42
C THR A 509 6.52 31.96 15.36
N PRO A 510 5.67 32.81 15.96
CA PRO A 510 5.78 34.27 15.89
C PRO A 510 7.16 34.79 16.31
N LEU A 511 7.60 35.89 15.67
CA LEU A 511 8.89 36.50 15.95
C LEU A 511 9.01 36.89 17.43
N GLU A 512 7.94 37.43 18.02
CA GLU A 512 7.86 37.85 19.41
C GLU A 512 8.08 36.67 20.37
N HIS A 513 7.60 35.48 20.02
CA HIS A 513 7.85 34.24 20.77
C HIS A 513 9.30 33.75 20.56
N CYS A 514 9.82 33.85 19.33
CA CYS A 514 11.20 33.51 19.00
C CYS A 514 12.21 34.40 19.76
N GLU A 515 11.98 35.71 19.83
CA GLU A 515 12.83 36.67 20.56
C GLU A 515 12.72 36.49 22.08
N SER A 516 11.50 36.41 22.63
CA SER A 516 11.28 36.34 24.09
C SER A 516 11.77 35.05 24.74
N THR A 517 12.00 34.00 23.94
CA THR A 517 12.55 32.71 24.41
C THR A 517 14.02 32.49 24.05
N ASP A 518 14.69 33.46 23.37
CA ASP A 518 16.07 33.31 22.89
C ASP A 518 17.11 33.33 24.03
N ARG A 519 17.63 32.14 24.36
CA ARG A 519 18.69 31.95 25.36
C ARG A 519 20.11 32.05 24.79
N LYS A 520 20.29 32.14 23.47
CA LYS A 520 21.59 32.38 22.81
C LYS A 520 21.85 33.88 22.58
N GLY A 521 20.84 34.74 22.71
CA GLY A 521 20.95 36.19 22.57
C GLY A 521 21.24 36.66 21.14
N VAL A 522 20.90 35.85 20.14
CA VAL A 522 21.06 36.16 18.71
C VAL A 522 20.19 37.36 18.33
N TYR A 523 18.93 37.36 18.77
CA TYR A 523 18.00 38.47 18.48
C TYR A 523 18.41 39.76 19.19
N ALA A 524 18.81 39.69 20.47
CA ALA A 524 19.30 40.85 21.20
C ALA A 524 20.51 41.51 20.49
N ARG A 525 21.45 40.69 19.99
CA ARG A 525 22.64 41.14 19.26
C ARG A 525 22.35 41.61 17.82
N ALA A 526 21.29 41.11 17.20
CA ALA A 526 20.78 41.65 15.94
C ALA A 526 20.16 43.04 16.15
N ARG A 527 19.37 43.22 17.22
CA ARG A 527 18.75 44.50 17.59
C ARG A 527 19.77 45.57 18.01
N THR A 528 20.96 45.20 18.52
CA THR A 528 22.10 46.12 18.72
C THR A 528 22.98 46.34 17.49
N GLY A 529 22.77 45.58 16.41
CA GLY A 529 23.57 45.65 15.18
C GLY A 529 24.93 44.94 15.23
N GLU A 530 25.20 44.14 16.27
CA GLU A 530 26.37 43.26 16.39
C GLU A 530 26.29 42.04 15.47
N LEU A 531 25.07 41.62 15.12
CA LEU A 531 24.78 40.61 14.11
C LEU A 531 23.96 41.23 12.97
N LYS A 532 24.08 40.64 11.78
CA LYS A 532 23.37 41.01 10.55
C LYS A 532 22.97 39.73 9.80
N GLY A 533 22.02 39.83 8.88
CA GLY A 533 21.45 38.67 8.19
C GLY A 533 20.62 37.79 9.14
N VAL A 534 19.95 38.40 10.13
CA VAL A 534 19.07 37.69 11.07
C VAL A 534 17.64 37.81 10.59
N ALA A 535 17.11 36.67 10.14
CA ALA A 535 15.75 36.53 9.65
C ALA A 535 14.71 37.01 10.69
N GLY A 536 13.90 38.00 10.30
CA GLY A 536 12.93 38.69 11.16
C GLY A 536 13.43 40.00 11.79
N VAL A 537 14.72 40.34 11.69
CA VAL A 537 15.27 41.61 12.20
C VAL A 537 15.76 42.50 11.07
N ASP A 538 16.79 42.07 10.34
CA ASP A 538 17.39 42.82 9.21
C ASP A 538 17.37 42.01 7.90
N GLU A 539 17.03 40.72 7.94
CA GLU A 539 16.70 39.91 6.77
C GLU A 539 15.21 39.54 6.74
N VAL A 540 14.59 39.67 5.58
CA VAL A 540 13.21 39.21 5.34
C VAL A 540 13.18 37.68 5.23
N TYR A 541 12.31 37.07 6.04
CA TYR A 541 11.93 35.66 5.92
C TYR A 541 10.71 35.54 4.99
N ASP A 542 10.88 34.95 3.82
CA ASP A 542 9.78 34.71 2.88
C ASP A 542 8.90 33.59 3.45
N VAL A 543 7.65 33.87 3.80
CA VAL A 543 6.73 32.84 4.35
C VAL A 543 6.44 31.77 3.29
N PRO A 544 6.55 30.46 3.61
CA PRO A 544 6.24 29.37 2.66
C PRO A 544 4.76 29.29 2.26
N GLU A 545 4.38 29.92 1.14
CA GLU A 545 3.03 29.95 0.57
C GLU A 545 2.36 28.57 0.40
N ARG A 546 3.17 27.54 0.15
CA ARG A 546 2.72 26.18 -0.19
C ARG A 546 3.52 25.13 0.57
N ALA A 547 3.63 25.30 1.89
CA ALA A 547 4.13 24.25 2.77
C ALA A 547 3.30 22.97 2.66
N ASP A 548 3.92 21.82 2.92
CA ASP A 548 3.25 20.54 3.06
C ASP A 548 2.50 20.44 4.39
N LEU A 549 3.01 21.15 5.40
CA LEU A 549 2.43 21.32 6.74
C LEU A 549 2.90 22.65 7.33
N THR A 550 2.08 23.29 8.17
CA THR A 550 2.45 24.48 8.95
C THR A 550 2.12 24.24 10.42
N VAL A 551 3.03 24.59 11.33
CA VAL A 551 2.94 24.34 12.78
C VAL A 551 3.52 25.50 13.60
N ASP A 552 3.08 25.69 14.84
CA ASP A 552 3.49 26.83 15.70
C ASP A 552 3.68 26.40 17.17
N VAL A 553 4.90 26.49 17.69
CA VAL A 553 5.21 26.05 19.08
C VAL A 553 4.72 27.03 20.17
N SER A 554 4.16 28.18 19.79
CA SER A 554 3.56 29.13 20.73
C SER A 554 2.12 28.75 21.13
N ILE A 555 1.46 27.91 20.33
CA ILE A 555 0.10 27.41 20.56
C ILE A 555 0.00 25.88 20.59
N GLN A 556 0.92 25.16 19.94
CA GLN A 556 0.98 23.69 19.91
C GLN A 556 2.20 23.16 20.68
N SER A 557 2.10 21.95 21.22
CA SER A 557 3.21 21.27 21.87
C SER A 557 4.11 20.51 20.88
N VAL A 558 5.41 20.36 21.17
CA VAL A 558 6.32 19.57 20.30
C VAL A 558 5.87 18.10 20.14
N PRO A 559 5.35 17.39 21.17
CA PRO A 559 4.82 16.04 20.99
C PRO A 559 3.61 15.97 20.05
N GLU A 560 2.71 16.95 20.12
CA GLU A 560 1.53 17.10 19.26
C GLU A 560 1.93 17.37 17.80
N ILE A 561 2.82 18.34 17.56
CA ILE A 561 3.40 18.63 16.23
C ILE A 561 4.02 17.38 15.59
N VAL A 562 4.72 16.58 16.39
CA VAL A 562 5.35 15.34 15.88
C VAL A 562 4.32 14.22 15.68
N HIS A 563 3.37 14.05 16.59
CA HIS A 563 2.48 12.88 16.63
C HIS A 563 1.17 13.05 15.86
N ASN A 564 0.56 14.23 15.91
CA ASN A 564 -0.66 14.56 15.19
C ASN A 564 -0.27 15.05 13.79
N ASP A 565 0.41 16.19 13.71
CA ASP A 565 0.58 16.87 12.42
C ASP A 565 1.56 16.15 11.48
N ILE A 566 2.81 15.94 11.89
CA ILE A 566 3.86 15.39 11.02
C ILE A 566 3.61 13.90 10.72
N SER A 567 3.25 13.11 11.74
CA SER A 567 3.02 11.67 11.56
C SER A 567 1.74 11.39 10.78
N GLN A 568 0.59 11.98 11.15
CA GLN A 568 -0.68 11.63 10.51
C GLN A 568 -0.84 12.26 9.12
N THR A 569 -0.53 13.55 8.96
CA THR A 569 -1.02 14.32 7.80
C THR A 569 -0.37 13.93 6.47
N ARG A 570 0.95 13.67 6.45
CA ARG A 570 1.67 13.32 5.18
C ARG A 570 2.70 12.20 5.27
N VAL A 571 3.24 11.84 6.43
CA VAL A 571 4.10 10.64 6.54
C VAL A 571 3.27 9.35 6.40
N ASN A 572 1.99 9.34 6.77
CA ASN A 572 1.08 8.24 6.43
C ASN A 572 0.88 8.02 4.93
N ALA A 573 1.06 9.05 4.08
CA ALA A 573 1.06 8.86 2.64
C ALA A 573 2.25 7.99 2.17
N LEU A 574 3.29 7.84 3.00
CA LEU A 574 4.44 6.94 2.85
C LEU A 574 4.28 5.59 3.58
N ARG A 575 3.12 5.29 4.21
CA ARG A 575 2.79 4.05 4.94
C ARG A 575 4.00 3.40 5.64
N ILE A 576 4.49 4.05 6.69
CA ILE A 576 5.41 3.42 7.62
C ILE A 576 4.57 2.85 8.75
N SER A 577 4.46 1.53 8.86
CA SER A 577 3.80 0.90 10.00
C SER A 577 4.62 1.17 11.27
N GLY A 578 3.96 1.58 12.35
CA GLY A 578 4.57 1.78 13.65
C GLY A 578 3.49 2.00 14.70
N LYS A 579 3.33 1.03 15.61
CA LYS A 579 2.33 1.08 16.69
C LYS A 579 2.53 2.36 17.53
N ARG A 580 1.51 3.19 17.66
CA ARG A 580 1.35 4.14 18.78
C ARG A 580 -0.09 4.16 19.29
N ILE A 581 -0.20 4.31 20.59
CA ILE A 581 -1.42 4.19 21.39
C ILE A 581 -2.16 5.55 21.35
N PRO A 582 -3.47 5.59 21.10
CA PRO A 582 -4.20 6.84 20.84
C PRO A 582 -4.56 7.64 22.09
N ARG A 583 -4.78 8.96 21.90
CA ARG A 583 -5.52 9.84 22.82
C ARG A 583 -6.20 10.98 22.04
N GLY A 584 -7.54 10.92 21.96
CA GLY A 584 -8.49 12.04 21.82
C GLY A 584 -8.45 12.93 20.56
N GLU A 585 -9.61 13.00 19.88
CA GLU A 585 -10.33 14.22 19.43
C GLU A 585 -9.53 15.36 18.71
N ASP A 586 -9.87 15.87 17.50
CA ASP A 586 -10.83 15.48 16.44
C ASP A 586 -10.34 16.12 15.08
N GLU A 587 -11.04 16.48 13.99
CA GLU A 587 -12.47 16.74 13.64
C GLU A 587 -12.73 16.42 12.12
N HIS A 588 -13.71 17.07 11.46
CA HIS A 588 -14.23 16.74 10.11
C HIS A 588 -13.62 17.64 8.99
N GLY A 589 -13.81 17.39 7.68
CA GLY A 589 -14.59 16.35 6.98
C GLY A 589 -14.48 16.44 5.44
N LEU A 590 -15.48 15.88 4.74
CA LEU A 590 -15.65 15.83 3.26
C LEU A 590 -14.64 14.98 2.45
N GLY A 591 -14.71 13.67 2.62
CA GLY A 591 -14.01 12.69 1.78
C GLY A 591 -14.85 12.08 0.65
N ARG A 592 -14.22 11.83 -0.51
CA ARG A 592 -14.55 10.68 -1.38
C ARG A 592 -13.25 10.08 -1.91
N ARG A 593 -12.55 9.35 -1.03
CA ARG A 593 -11.31 8.61 -1.32
C ARG A 593 -11.33 7.28 -0.59
N ALA A 594 -11.90 6.25 -1.22
CA ALA A 594 -11.72 4.87 -0.77
C ALA A 594 -10.23 4.54 -0.72
N THR A 595 -9.68 4.49 0.50
CA THR A 595 -8.29 4.25 0.79
C THR A 595 -8.30 3.15 1.83
N LEU A 596 -8.23 1.89 1.41
CA LEU A 596 -8.32 0.72 2.28
C LEU A 596 -7.29 0.78 3.42
N THR A 597 -7.70 1.35 4.54
CA THR A 597 -7.21 1.08 5.89
C THR A 597 -7.54 -0.36 6.25
N ALA A 598 -7.04 -0.83 7.40
CA ALA A 598 -7.57 -2.03 8.02
C ALA A 598 -8.64 -1.51 8.98
N ASP A 599 -9.90 -1.81 8.71
CA ASP A 599 -11.04 -1.11 9.33
C ASP A 599 -11.59 -1.84 10.58
N LEU A 600 -10.87 -2.90 11.03
CA LEU A 600 -11.02 -3.52 12.35
C LEU A 600 -9.85 -3.20 13.30
N ARG A 601 -10.22 -2.84 14.54
CA ARG A 601 -9.34 -2.72 15.70
C ARG A 601 -9.59 -3.88 16.66
N ASP A 602 -8.66 -4.82 16.67
CA ASP A 602 -8.48 -5.83 17.72
C ASP A 602 -8.26 -5.19 19.10
N ASP A 603 -8.92 -5.73 20.12
CA ASP A 603 -8.74 -5.46 21.53
C ASP A 603 -8.48 -6.79 22.27
N SER A 604 -7.19 -7.16 22.31
CA SER A 604 -6.63 -8.30 23.06
C SER A 604 -7.24 -9.66 22.70
N ASP A 605 -7.52 -9.92 21.42
CA ASP A 605 -8.14 -11.16 20.91
C ASP A 605 -9.53 -11.48 21.51
N LEU A 606 -10.15 -10.50 22.18
CA LEU A 606 -11.43 -10.63 22.89
C LEU A 606 -12.56 -9.79 22.30
N LYS A 607 -12.25 -8.76 21.51
CA LYS A 607 -13.22 -7.91 20.81
C LYS A 607 -12.61 -7.33 19.52
N TYR A 608 -13.46 -7.10 18.52
CA TYR A 608 -13.08 -6.39 17.30
C TYR A 608 -14.04 -5.23 17.08
N TYR A 609 -13.49 -4.02 16.99
CA TYR A 609 -14.25 -2.79 16.80
C TYR A 609 -14.00 -2.24 15.40
N THR A 610 -15.06 -1.77 14.73
CA THR A 610 -14.96 -0.90 13.55
C THR A 610 -15.44 0.50 13.90
N ASN A 611 -15.19 1.49 13.04
CA ASN A 611 -15.72 2.84 13.22
C ASN A 611 -16.90 3.05 12.27
N ILE A 612 -18.03 3.54 12.80
CA ILE A 612 -19.11 4.12 11.97
C ILE A 612 -19.22 5.61 12.24
N THR A 613 -19.73 6.33 11.25
CA THR A 613 -20.06 7.76 11.37
C THR A 613 -21.58 7.91 11.48
N LEU A 614 -22.09 8.65 12.46
CA LEU A 614 -23.53 8.97 12.61
C LEU A 614 -23.70 10.48 12.76
N ASN A 615 -24.32 11.12 11.77
CA ASN A 615 -24.44 12.59 11.70
C ASN A 615 -23.09 13.32 11.85
N GLU A 616 -22.06 12.79 11.18
CA GLU A 616 -20.66 13.28 11.16
C GLU A 616 -19.82 12.88 12.40
N GLU A 617 -20.43 12.71 13.57
CA GLU A 617 -19.79 12.14 14.77
C GLU A 617 -19.36 10.67 14.55
N VAL A 618 -18.18 10.27 15.06
CA VAL A 618 -17.59 8.93 14.82
C VAL A 618 -17.65 8.07 16.09
N PHE A 619 -18.15 6.84 15.96
CA PHE A 619 -18.34 5.90 17.06
C PHE A 619 -17.62 4.57 16.79
N PRO A 620 -16.71 4.10 17.68
CA PRO A 620 -16.24 2.73 17.67
C PRO A 620 -17.36 1.77 18.09
N VAL A 621 -17.69 0.82 17.23
CA VAL A 621 -18.75 -0.18 17.44
C VAL A 621 -18.19 -1.60 17.35
N LEU A 622 -18.59 -2.46 18.28
CA LEU A 622 -18.28 -3.90 18.24
C LEU A 622 -18.97 -4.52 17.00
N ILE A 623 -18.25 -5.34 16.24
CA ILE A 623 -18.83 -6.08 15.10
C ILE A 623 -19.48 -7.38 15.57
N ASP A 624 -20.77 -7.56 15.31
CA ASP A 624 -21.55 -8.69 15.84
C ASP A 624 -22.41 -9.37 14.76
N THR A 625 -21.96 -10.54 14.27
CA THR A 625 -22.75 -11.38 13.36
C THR A 625 -23.81 -12.24 14.06
N GLY A 626 -23.81 -12.32 15.39
CA GLY A 626 -24.85 -12.97 16.19
C GLY A 626 -26.14 -12.15 16.27
N SER A 627 -26.04 -10.82 16.33
CA SER A 627 -27.20 -9.90 16.39
C SER A 627 -27.41 -9.06 15.12
N SER A 628 -28.31 -8.09 15.15
CA SER A 628 -28.80 -7.38 13.94
C SER A 628 -29.22 -5.92 14.16
N ASP A 629 -29.40 -5.49 15.41
CA ASP A 629 -29.68 -4.09 15.74
C ASP A 629 -28.38 -3.27 15.87
N LEU A 630 -28.47 -1.96 15.58
CA LEU A 630 -27.41 -0.98 15.85
C LEU A 630 -27.74 -0.21 17.12
N TYR A 631 -26.82 -0.12 18.08
CA TYR A 631 -26.95 0.78 19.24
C TYR A 631 -25.69 1.60 19.51
N ILE A 632 -25.89 2.77 20.13
CA ILE A 632 -24.84 3.71 20.53
C ILE A 632 -25.10 4.14 21.98
N ALA A 633 -24.07 4.09 22.82
CA ALA A 633 -24.10 4.56 24.21
C ALA A 633 -23.48 5.97 24.32
N GLY A 634 -24.02 6.93 23.58
CA GLY A 634 -23.52 8.31 23.49
C GLY A 634 -24.59 9.25 22.96
N ASP A 635 -24.46 10.55 23.17
CA ASP A 635 -25.32 11.50 22.44
C ASP A 635 -24.99 11.44 20.94
N VAL A 636 -25.95 11.78 20.07
CA VAL A 636 -25.74 11.78 18.61
C VAL A 636 -26.32 13.06 18.01
N GLY A 637 -25.45 13.97 17.60
CA GLY A 637 -25.77 15.32 17.15
C GLY A 637 -26.89 15.37 16.11
N GLY A 638 -28.00 16.03 16.45
CA GLY A 638 -29.12 16.24 15.51
C GLY A 638 -29.87 14.97 15.07
N ALA A 639 -29.74 13.84 15.77
CA ALA A 639 -30.46 12.61 15.43
C ALA A 639 -31.99 12.79 15.54
N GLY A 640 -32.73 12.31 14.54
CA GLY A 640 -34.19 12.38 14.50
C GLY A 640 -34.83 11.35 15.44
N ASN A 641 -35.81 11.74 16.24
CA ASN A 641 -36.49 10.84 17.17
C ASN A 641 -37.77 10.24 16.54
N THR A 642 -37.88 8.91 16.56
CA THR A 642 -39.02 8.19 15.96
C THR A 642 -40.29 8.17 16.82
N GLY A 643 -40.19 8.59 18.10
CA GLY A 643 -41.26 8.42 19.10
C GLY A 643 -41.45 6.97 19.57
N LYS A 644 -40.47 6.09 19.31
CA LYS A 644 -40.47 4.67 19.70
C LYS A 644 -39.26 4.35 20.57
N THR A 645 -39.33 3.22 21.27
CA THR A 645 -38.28 2.68 22.13
C THR A 645 -38.12 1.20 21.86
N ALA A 646 -36.88 0.69 21.86
CA ALA A 646 -36.57 -0.73 21.80
C ALA A 646 -35.65 -1.14 22.94
N ASN A 647 -35.58 -2.45 23.18
CA ASN A 647 -34.72 -3.11 24.15
C ASN A 647 -34.16 -4.38 23.51
N VAL A 648 -32.84 -4.50 23.44
CA VAL A 648 -32.15 -5.71 22.97
C VAL A 648 -31.41 -6.33 24.15
N GLN A 649 -31.56 -7.63 24.31
CA GLN A 649 -30.85 -8.43 25.31
C GLN A 649 -29.79 -9.26 24.58
N TYR A 650 -28.56 -9.21 25.05
CA TYR A 650 -27.44 -9.97 24.51
C TYR A 650 -27.06 -11.10 25.50
N ALA A 651 -26.21 -12.03 25.07
CA ALA A 651 -25.69 -13.07 25.98
C ALA A 651 -24.94 -12.47 27.17
N ILE A 652 -24.28 -11.32 26.97
CA ILE A 652 -23.66 -10.50 28.01
C ILE A 652 -24.08 -9.05 27.79
N GLY A 653 -24.98 -8.53 28.64
CA GLY A 653 -25.42 -7.14 28.60
C GLY A 653 -26.73 -6.90 27.83
N ALA A 654 -27.10 -5.62 27.72
CA ALA A 654 -28.35 -5.17 27.09
C ALA A 654 -28.22 -3.71 26.63
N ALA A 655 -28.99 -3.32 25.62
CA ALA A 655 -29.12 -1.93 25.17
C ALA A 655 -30.60 -1.52 25.11
N ALA A 656 -30.95 -0.41 25.75
CA ALA A 656 -32.35 0.01 25.87
C ALA A 656 -32.53 1.53 25.87
N GLY A 657 -33.47 2.02 25.06
CA GLY A 657 -33.78 3.44 24.97
C GLY A 657 -34.61 3.82 23.74
N PRO A 658 -34.67 5.13 23.39
CA PRO A 658 -35.39 5.59 22.22
C PRO A 658 -34.71 5.14 20.92
N ILE A 659 -35.53 4.81 19.92
CA ILE A 659 -35.06 4.57 18.56
C ILE A 659 -34.90 5.93 17.88
N LEU A 660 -33.68 6.26 17.49
CA LEU A 660 -33.33 7.47 16.76
C LEU A 660 -32.94 7.12 15.32
N THR A 661 -32.84 8.13 14.46
CA THR A 661 -32.39 8.00 13.06
C THR A 661 -31.34 9.05 12.72
N ALA A 662 -30.23 8.63 12.11
CA ALA A 662 -29.14 9.52 11.66
C ALA A 662 -28.68 9.17 10.24
N LYS A 663 -27.88 10.05 9.61
CA LYS A 663 -27.07 9.69 8.45
C LYS A 663 -25.92 8.81 8.92
N MET A 664 -25.92 7.53 8.54
CA MET A 664 -24.81 6.61 8.81
C MET A 664 -23.82 6.59 7.65
N GLU A 665 -22.52 6.51 7.94
CA GLU A 665 -21.49 6.05 7.01
C GLU A 665 -20.76 4.83 7.60
N PHE A 666 -20.58 3.78 6.79
CA PHE A 666 -19.98 2.49 7.14
C PHE A 666 -19.47 1.84 5.85
N GLU A 667 -18.26 1.26 5.83
CA GLU A 667 -17.68 0.58 4.66
C GLU A 667 -17.65 1.42 3.36
N GLY A 668 -17.58 2.74 3.48
CA GLY A 668 -17.67 3.68 2.34
C GLY A 668 -19.08 3.84 1.74
N PHE A 669 -20.09 3.19 2.31
CA PHE A 669 -21.50 3.39 2.01
C PHE A 669 -22.08 4.50 2.90
N THR A 670 -23.19 5.11 2.46
CA THR A 670 -23.93 6.14 3.22
C THR A 670 -25.41 5.77 3.26
N VAL A 671 -25.96 5.59 4.46
CA VAL A 671 -27.39 5.29 4.67
C VAL A 671 -28.08 6.47 5.34
N MET A 672 -28.99 7.12 4.61
CA MET A 672 -29.77 8.24 5.14
C MET A 672 -30.87 7.75 6.09
N ASN A 673 -30.97 8.36 7.27
CA ASN A 673 -31.95 8.01 8.30
C ASN A 673 -31.86 6.52 8.72
N GLN A 674 -30.65 5.97 8.89
CA GLN A 674 -30.46 4.66 9.52
C GLN A 674 -31.01 4.72 10.94
N ALA A 675 -31.85 3.76 11.32
CA ALA A 675 -32.36 3.64 12.68
C ALA A 675 -31.35 2.95 13.60
N PHE A 676 -31.26 3.43 14.83
CA PHE A 676 -30.42 2.89 15.91
C PHE A 676 -31.07 3.09 17.28
N ILE A 677 -30.67 2.31 18.28
CA ILE A 677 -31.04 2.53 19.68
C ILE A 677 -30.01 3.47 20.31
N LEU A 678 -30.47 4.59 20.87
CA LEU A 678 -29.70 5.35 21.84
C LEU A 678 -29.77 4.60 23.18
N ASP A 679 -28.69 3.97 23.62
CA ASP A 679 -28.69 3.28 24.91
C ASP A 679 -28.72 4.30 26.05
N THR A 680 -29.74 4.17 26.88
CA THR A 680 -29.97 4.98 28.07
C THR A 680 -29.89 4.17 29.36
N SER A 681 -29.59 2.86 29.25
CA SER A 681 -29.49 1.95 30.41
C SER A 681 -28.32 2.28 31.34
N GLY A 682 -27.24 2.87 30.80
CA GLY A 682 -26.02 3.18 31.54
C GLY A 682 -25.13 1.96 31.81
N ASN A 683 -25.44 0.79 31.24
CA ASN A 683 -24.65 -0.43 31.40
C ASN A 683 -23.48 -0.53 30.41
N ASN A 684 -23.54 0.20 29.29
CA ASN A 684 -22.54 0.17 28.23
C ASN A 684 -21.52 1.33 28.34
N PRO A 685 -20.27 1.18 27.85
CA PRO A 685 -19.27 2.25 27.89
C PRO A 685 -19.71 3.47 27.08
N LYS A 686 -19.54 4.67 27.65
CA LYS A 686 -19.91 5.90 26.94
C LYS A 686 -19.00 6.18 25.76
N GLY A 687 -19.60 6.44 24.60
CA GLY A 687 -18.90 6.65 23.33
C GLY A 687 -18.64 5.38 22.53
N GLU A 688 -19.02 4.20 23.03
CA GLU A 688 -19.00 2.94 22.28
C GLU A 688 -20.40 2.53 21.82
N GLY A 689 -20.47 1.54 20.94
CA GLY A 689 -21.71 0.88 20.54
C GLY A 689 -21.48 -0.52 19.97
N LEU A 690 -22.46 -1.03 19.25
CA LEU A 690 -22.43 -2.33 18.59
C LEU A 690 -23.19 -2.24 17.27
N ILE A 691 -22.61 -2.80 16.20
CA ILE A 691 -23.27 -2.97 14.91
C ILE A 691 -23.61 -4.43 14.69
N GLY A 692 -24.91 -4.74 14.73
CA GLY A 692 -25.43 -6.05 14.33
C GLY A 692 -25.31 -6.25 12.82
N LEU A 693 -24.75 -7.39 12.42
CA LEU A 693 -24.41 -7.76 11.05
C LEU A 693 -25.26 -8.94 10.54
N GLY A 694 -26.42 -9.17 11.16
CA GLY A 694 -27.44 -10.14 10.75
C GLY A 694 -28.65 -9.56 10.01
N PRO A 695 -29.63 -10.41 9.66
CA PRO A 695 -30.80 -10.05 8.85
C PRO A 695 -31.92 -9.33 9.64
N ASN A 696 -32.81 -8.64 8.93
CA ASN A 696 -33.97 -7.92 9.51
C ASN A 696 -34.83 -8.78 10.46
N SER A 697 -34.91 -10.09 10.22
CA SER A 697 -35.71 -11.04 11.02
C SER A 697 -35.28 -11.19 12.48
N ASN A 698 -34.09 -10.72 12.86
CA ASN A 698 -33.61 -10.69 14.25
C ASN A 698 -33.54 -9.27 14.85
N SER A 699 -33.96 -8.24 14.11
CA SER A 699 -33.90 -6.83 14.56
C SER A 699 -35.15 -6.40 15.33
N GLN A 700 -34.95 -5.97 16.58
CA GLN A 700 -35.99 -5.36 17.41
C GLN A 700 -36.37 -3.95 16.92
N ILE A 701 -35.43 -3.23 16.29
CA ILE A 701 -35.69 -1.93 15.65
C ILE A 701 -36.65 -2.12 14.46
N HIS A 702 -36.36 -3.06 13.56
CA HIS A 702 -37.22 -3.40 12.42
C HIS A 702 -38.61 -3.84 12.91
N ALA A 703 -38.68 -4.76 13.89
CA ALA A 703 -39.96 -5.21 14.47
C ALA A 703 -40.77 -4.08 15.14
N THR A 704 -40.09 -3.11 15.80
CA THR A 704 -40.77 -2.00 16.50
C THR A 704 -41.25 -0.89 15.56
N LEU A 705 -40.51 -0.62 14.48
CA LEU A 705 -40.88 0.37 13.48
C LEU A 705 -41.81 -0.20 12.40
N ASN A 706 -41.70 -1.49 12.08
CA ASN A 706 -42.50 -2.23 11.10
C ASN A 706 -42.60 -1.52 9.73
N ASN A 707 -41.50 -0.93 9.27
CA ASN A 707 -41.36 -0.27 7.98
C ASN A 707 -39.89 -0.07 7.62
N ALA A 708 -39.62 0.26 6.35
CA ALA A 708 -38.28 0.26 5.77
C ALA A 708 -37.24 1.27 6.34
N ASN A 709 -37.63 2.11 7.30
CA ASN A 709 -36.68 2.94 8.04
C ASN A 709 -36.00 2.16 9.19
N GLY A 710 -36.63 1.08 9.68
CA GLY A 710 -36.12 0.24 10.78
C GLY A 710 -35.20 -0.90 10.36
N ASP A 711 -35.01 -1.11 9.06
CA ASP A 711 -34.20 -2.20 8.52
C ASP A 711 -32.71 -2.06 8.91
N THR A 712 -32.00 -3.18 8.97
CA THR A 712 -30.62 -3.26 9.49
C THR A 712 -29.62 -2.54 8.57
N PRO A 713 -28.44 -2.13 9.11
CA PRO A 713 -27.42 -1.43 8.32
C PRO A 713 -27.08 -2.10 6.99
N LEU A 714 -26.93 -3.44 6.98
CA LEU A 714 -26.57 -4.19 5.78
C LEU A 714 -27.72 -4.36 4.79
N ASP A 715 -28.94 -4.64 5.26
CA ASP A 715 -30.13 -4.70 4.39
C ASP A 715 -30.32 -3.37 3.63
N ARG A 716 -30.18 -2.25 4.35
CA ARG A 716 -30.30 -0.90 3.77
C ARG A 716 -29.16 -0.53 2.84
N ILE A 717 -27.95 -1.07 3.04
CA ILE A 717 -26.84 -0.92 2.09
C ILE A 717 -27.12 -1.70 0.80
N PHE A 718 -27.46 -2.99 0.88
CA PHE A 718 -27.70 -3.81 -0.32
C PHE A 718 -28.89 -3.32 -1.15
N ARG A 719 -29.99 -2.92 -0.49
CA ARG A 719 -31.16 -2.31 -1.16
C ARG A 719 -30.85 -0.91 -1.72
N GLY A 720 -30.01 -0.15 -1.04
CA GLY A 720 -29.59 1.19 -1.47
C GLY A 720 -28.65 1.17 -2.67
N ASN A 721 -27.91 0.08 -2.88
CA ASN A 721 -26.98 -0.08 -3.99
C ASN A 721 -27.04 -1.48 -4.62
N THR A 722 -28.00 -1.69 -5.52
CA THR A 722 -28.20 -2.96 -6.26
C THR A 722 -27.07 -3.31 -7.25
N SER A 723 -25.96 -2.56 -7.28
CA SER A 723 -24.73 -2.94 -8.00
C SER A 723 -23.65 -3.54 -7.08
N THR A 724 -23.84 -3.44 -5.77
CA THR A 724 -23.02 -4.12 -4.75
C THR A 724 -23.53 -5.55 -4.56
N PRO A 725 -22.67 -6.58 -4.62
CA PRO A 725 -23.04 -7.94 -4.25
C PRO A 725 -23.56 -8.06 -2.81
N ASN A 726 -24.61 -8.84 -2.59
CA ASN A 726 -25.28 -9.03 -1.29
C ASN A 726 -24.46 -9.90 -0.30
N TYR A 727 -23.18 -9.58 -0.05
CA TYR A 727 -22.37 -10.26 0.95
C TYR A 727 -21.49 -9.33 1.77
N LEU A 728 -21.24 -9.76 3.01
CA LEU A 728 -20.26 -9.22 3.95
C LEU A 728 -19.04 -10.15 3.97
N THR A 729 -17.84 -9.62 4.25
CA THR A 729 -16.70 -10.47 4.64
C THR A 729 -16.00 -9.94 5.89
N ILE A 730 -15.44 -10.84 6.70
CA ILE A 730 -14.77 -10.54 7.97
C ILE A 730 -13.51 -11.41 8.10
N TYR A 731 -12.36 -10.76 8.29
CA TYR A 731 -11.12 -11.39 8.74
C TYR A 731 -10.79 -10.88 10.14
N LEU A 732 -10.63 -11.78 11.11
CA LEU A 732 -10.17 -11.41 12.46
C LEU A 732 -8.67 -11.65 12.58
N GLY A 733 -7.92 -10.62 12.96
CA GLY A 733 -6.48 -10.71 13.23
C GLY A 733 -6.16 -11.25 14.62
N ARG A 734 -4.88 -11.51 14.87
CA ARG A 734 -4.35 -11.88 16.19
C ARG A 734 -3.48 -10.77 16.80
N SER A 735 -3.56 -10.58 18.11
CA SER A 735 -2.79 -9.51 18.81
C SER A 735 -1.29 -9.84 18.94
N ASP A 736 -0.99 -11.12 19.20
CA ASP A 736 0.32 -11.68 19.55
C ASP A 736 0.97 -12.51 18.41
N ASP A 737 0.39 -12.53 17.22
CA ASP A 737 0.87 -13.31 16.07
C ASP A 737 2.16 -12.70 15.47
N PRO A 738 3.28 -13.45 15.45
CA PRO A 738 4.57 -12.93 15.02
C PRO A 738 4.85 -13.15 13.52
N SER A 739 4.03 -13.94 12.80
CA SER A 739 4.19 -14.23 11.37
C SER A 739 3.26 -13.36 10.51
N ASP A 740 1.96 -13.29 10.85
CA ASP A 740 0.99 -12.38 10.23
C ASP A 740 0.37 -11.38 11.23
N PRO A 741 1.06 -10.26 11.53
CA PRO A 741 0.58 -9.22 12.45
C PRO A 741 -0.49 -8.31 11.80
N PHE A 742 -1.42 -8.90 11.05
CA PHE A 742 -2.57 -8.23 10.44
C PHE A 742 -3.70 -8.13 11.48
N PRO A 743 -4.24 -6.93 11.79
CA PRO A 743 -5.21 -6.73 12.88
C PRO A 743 -6.63 -7.22 12.57
N GLY A 744 -6.89 -7.60 11.32
CA GLY A 744 -8.23 -7.89 10.81
C GLY A 744 -8.75 -6.78 9.90
N ASP A 745 -9.80 -7.11 9.15
CA ASP A 745 -10.46 -6.21 8.21
C ASP A 745 -11.89 -6.70 7.93
N LEU A 746 -12.77 -5.78 7.52
CA LEU A 746 -14.17 -6.05 7.19
C LEU A 746 -14.47 -5.41 5.84
N THR A 747 -15.37 -6.00 5.05
CA THR A 747 -15.78 -5.43 3.76
C THR A 747 -17.22 -5.77 3.39
N VAL A 748 -17.89 -4.88 2.64
CA VAL A 748 -19.24 -5.12 2.09
C VAL A 748 -19.20 -5.17 0.55
N GLY A 749 -19.56 -6.31 -0.02
CA GLY A 749 -19.71 -6.55 -1.46
C GLY A 749 -18.44 -6.87 -2.25
N SER A 750 -17.28 -6.97 -1.58
CA SER A 750 -16.00 -7.38 -2.19
C SER A 750 -15.17 -8.18 -1.18
N PRO A 751 -14.40 -9.21 -1.60
CA PRO A 751 -13.43 -9.84 -0.70
C PRO A 751 -12.28 -8.89 -0.35
N ILE A 752 -11.56 -9.18 0.73
CA ILE A 752 -10.30 -8.53 1.09
C ILE A 752 -9.24 -8.88 0.03
N PRO A 753 -8.44 -7.93 -0.48
CA PRO A 753 -7.42 -8.20 -1.50
C PRO A 753 -6.35 -9.20 -1.02
N GLY A 754 -6.17 -10.30 -1.76
CA GLY A 754 -5.33 -11.44 -1.37
C GLY A 754 -6.13 -12.67 -0.91
N TYR A 755 -7.39 -12.48 -0.51
CA TYR A 755 -8.29 -13.54 -0.03
C TYR A 755 -9.49 -13.76 -0.97
N GLU A 756 -9.39 -13.36 -2.24
CA GLU A 756 -10.46 -13.50 -3.24
C GLU A 756 -10.91 -14.96 -3.46
N ASN A 757 -10.05 -15.93 -3.13
CA ASN A 757 -10.32 -17.36 -3.17
C ASN A 757 -11.44 -17.83 -2.23
N VAL A 758 -11.84 -17.04 -1.21
CA VAL A 758 -13.05 -17.35 -0.40
C VAL A 758 -14.29 -17.54 -1.29
N THR A 759 -14.39 -16.81 -2.40
CA THR A 759 -15.51 -16.89 -3.35
C THR A 759 -15.58 -18.22 -4.10
N SER A 760 -14.49 -19.00 -4.10
CA SER A 760 -14.38 -20.34 -4.71
C SER A 760 -14.57 -21.49 -3.70
N MET A 761 -14.69 -21.19 -2.40
CA MET A 761 -14.88 -22.20 -1.35
C MET A 761 -16.29 -22.80 -1.41
N PRO A 762 -16.54 -23.99 -0.82
CA PRO A 762 -17.88 -24.57 -0.79
C PRO A 762 -18.89 -23.61 -0.15
N LYS A 763 -20.02 -23.40 -0.83
CA LYS A 763 -21.14 -22.64 -0.27
C LYS A 763 -21.86 -23.52 0.74
N LEU A 764 -21.79 -23.14 2.02
CA LEU A 764 -22.51 -23.76 3.12
C LEU A 764 -23.90 -23.09 3.19
N PRO A 765 -25.00 -23.77 2.85
CA PRO A 765 -26.33 -23.15 2.93
C PRO A 765 -26.62 -22.73 4.37
N VAL A 766 -27.16 -21.52 4.54
CA VAL A 766 -27.71 -21.13 5.84
C VAL A 766 -28.95 -21.98 6.11
N THR A 767 -29.06 -22.48 7.33
CA THR A 767 -30.23 -23.25 7.77
C THR A 767 -31.31 -22.31 8.26
N ASP A 768 -32.46 -22.30 7.58
CA ASP A 768 -33.64 -21.57 8.01
C ASP A 768 -34.15 -22.14 9.34
N VAL A 769 -34.38 -21.27 10.33
CA VAL A 769 -35.00 -21.68 11.59
C VAL A 769 -36.52 -21.65 11.47
N ALA A 770 -37.20 -22.66 12.03
CA ALA A 770 -38.67 -22.70 12.03
C ALA A 770 -39.26 -21.44 12.69
N THR A 771 -40.30 -20.87 12.07
CA THR A 771 -40.87 -19.57 12.45
C THR A 771 -41.30 -19.52 13.92
N GLY A 772 -40.54 -18.79 14.74
CA GLY A 772 -40.72 -18.71 16.20
C GLY A 772 -39.43 -18.40 16.96
N SER A 773 -38.27 -18.60 16.34
CA SER A 773 -36.93 -18.28 16.87
C SER A 773 -36.12 -17.43 15.89
N SER A 774 -35.16 -16.66 16.41
CA SER A 774 -34.27 -15.78 15.64
C SER A 774 -33.47 -16.52 14.57
N GLN A 775 -33.31 -15.88 13.40
CA GLN A 775 -32.41 -16.35 12.35
C GLN A 775 -30.98 -15.84 12.60
N HIS A 776 -30.01 -16.74 12.50
CA HIS A 776 -28.58 -16.45 12.59
C HIS A 776 -27.84 -17.00 11.36
N TRP A 777 -26.54 -16.74 11.27
CA TRP A 777 -25.66 -17.33 10.26
C TRP A 777 -25.27 -18.77 10.63
N GLN A 778 -26.27 -19.66 10.63
CA GLN A 778 -26.15 -21.05 11.06
C GLN A 778 -26.01 -22.05 9.90
N VAL A 779 -24.99 -22.89 9.96
CA VAL A 779 -24.69 -23.94 8.97
C VAL A 779 -24.63 -25.33 9.62
N LEU A 780 -24.52 -26.38 8.80
CA LEU A 780 -24.31 -27.74 9.27
C LEU A 780 -22.83 -28.11 9.23
N LEU A 781 -22.29 -28.59 10.35
CA LEU A 781 -20.97 -29.24 10.40
C LEU A 781 -20.97 -30.56 9.60
N ASP A 782 -19.80 -31.02 9.16
CA ASP A 782 -19.68 -32.37 8.61
C ASP A 782 -19.91 -33.46 9.70
N GLU A 783 -20.37 -34.64 9.27
CA GLU A 783 -20.44 -35.82 10.13
C GLU A 783 -19.02 -36.20 10.58
N ASN A 784 -18.80 -36.46 11.89
CA ASN A 784 -17.47 -36.61 12.47
C ASN A 784 -16.54 -35.40 12.20
N GLY A 785 -17.10 -34.21 12.02
CA GLY A 785 -16.42 -32.99 11.58
C GLY A 785 -15.60 -32.26 12.66
N ILE A 786 -15.50 -32.77 13.89
CA ILE A 786 -14.63 -32.25 14.94
C ILE A 786 -13.52 -33.26 15.18
N ILE A 787 -12.25 -32.86 15.00
CA ILE A 787 -11.07 -33.69 15.30
C ILE A 787 -10.40 -33.14 16.57
N GLY A 788 -10.23 -34.01 17.57
CA GLY A 788 -9.58 -33.68 18.84
C GLY A 788 -8.05 -33.76 18.79
N PRO A 789 -7.36 -33.38 19.88
CA PRO A 789 -5.89 -33.30 19.94
C PRO A 789 -5.16 -34.66 19.95
N ASP A 790 -5.89 -35.77 19.93
CA ASP A 790 -5.34 -37.11 19.66
C ASP A 790 -5.51 -37.57 18.20
N GLY A 791 -6.04 -36.70 17.33
CA GLY A 791 -6.30 -36.98 15.92
C GLY A 791 -7.56 -37.79 15.63
N LEU A 792 -8.39 -38.09 16.64
CA LEU A 792 -9.63 -38.85 16.48
C LEU A 792 -10.87 -37.92 16.37
N PRO A 793 -11.95 -38.36 15.70
CA PRO A 793 -13.19 -37.59 15.68
C PRO A 793 -13.92 -37.60 17.02
N VAL A 794 -14.25 -36.41 17.53
CA VAL A 794 -15.02 -36.25 18.77
C VAL A 794 -16.46 -36.70 18.52
N GLN A 795 -16.95 -37.61 19.37
CA GLN A 795 -18.33 -38.10 19.28
C GLN A 795 -19.27 -37.13 20.02
N VAL A 796 -20.27 -36.63 19.30
CA VAL A 796 -21.24 -35.63 19.78
C VAL A 796 -22.60 -35.92 19.13
N THR A 797 -23.69 -35.79 19.89
CA THR A 797 -25.06 -35.90 19.37
C THR A 797 -25.69 -34.52 19.30
N SER A 798 -26.36 -34.18 18.20
CA SER A 798 -27.15 -32.94 18.09
C SER A 798 -28.36 -32.97 19.03
N HIS A 799 -28.60 -31.87 19.73
CA HIS A 799 -29.81 -31.65 20.53
C HIS A 799 -30.93 -30.98 19.70
N VAL A 800 -30.62 -30.45 18.51
CA VAL A 800 -31.59 -29.76 17.65
C VAL A 800 -32.54 -30.75 16.98
N LYS A 801 -33.82 -30.67 17.35
CA LYS A 801 -34.85 -31.60 16.88
C LYS A 801 -35.20 -31.37 15.41
N GLY A 802 -34.91 -32.37 14.58
CA GLY A 802 -35.22 -32.37 13.14
C GLY A 802 -34.04 -32.07 12.21
N GLY A 803 -32.82 -31.91 12.75
CA GLY A 803 -31.61 -31.69 11.94
C GLY A 803 -31.29 -32.86 10.99
N PRO A 804 -30.81 -32.60 9.75
CA PRO A 804 -30.56 -33.63 8.75
C PRO A 804 -29.29 -34.46 9.02
N ASN A 805 -29.50 -35.75 9.30
CA ASN A 805 -28.48 -36.80 9.48
C ASN A 805 -27.56 -36.60 10.70
N HIS A 806 -28.12 -36.24 11.87
CA HIS A 806 -27.41 -36.13 13.15
C HIS A 806 -26.23 -35.12 13.20
N ARG A 807 -26.08 -34.27 12.17
CA ARG A 807 -25.05 -33.24 12.09
C ARG A 807 -25.39 -32.04 12.97
N LEU A 808 -24.35 -31.41 13.50
CA LEU A 808 -24.47 -30.28 14.43
C LEU A 808 -24.83 -28.99 13.67
N ASN A 809 -25.77 -28.21 14.21
CA ASN A 809 -26.05 -26.83 13.78
C ASN A 809 -25.05 -25.86 14.43
N VAL A 810 -24.41 -25.02 13.61
CA VAL A 810 -23.27 -24.17 14.00
C VAL A 810 -23.51 -22.72 13.61
N ILE A 811 -23.56 -21.81 14.59
CA ILE A 811 -23.58 -20.34 14.36
C ILE A 811 -22.15 -19.79 14.25
N PHE A 812 -21.93 -18.81 13.37
CA PHE A 812 -20.74 -17.95 13.37
C PHE A 812 -21.05 -16.59 14.01
N ASP A 813 -20.33 -16.27 15.09
CA ASP A 813 -20.63 -15.10 15.94
C ASP A 813 -19.36 -14.27 16.22
N SER A 814 -19.22 -13.14 15.53
CA SER A 814 -18.11 -12.20 15.77
C SER A 814 -18.26 -11.38 17.05
N GLY A 815 -19.43 -11.37 17.69
CA GLY A 815 -19.66 -10.72 18.98
C GLY A 815 -19.23 -11.58 20.18
N PHE A 816 -19.15 -12.91 20.01
CA PHE A 816 -18.82 -13.85 21.08
C PHE A 816 -17.33 -14.22 21.09
N SER A 817 -16.58 -13.82 22.13
CA SER A 817 -15.13 -13.98 22.19
C SER A 817 -14.64 -15.45 22.23
N LEU A 818 -15.26 -16.27 23.09
CA LEU A 818 -14.86 -17.66 23.33
C LEU A 818 -15.94 -18.64 22.82
N PRO A 819 -15.67 -19.44 21.77
CA PRO A 819 -16.61 -20.40 21.20
C PRO A 819 -17.34 -21.26 22.25
N GLN A 820 -18.64 -21.44 22.06
CA GLN A 820 -19.50 -22.25 22.91
C GLN A 820 -19.81 -23.57 22.20
N VAL A 821 -19.38 -24.69 22.78
CA VAL A 821 -19.49 -26.04 22.19
C VAL A 821 -20.17 -27.02 23.15
N PRO A 822 -20.72 -28.16 22.67
CA PRO A 822 -21.20 -29.22 23.55
C PRO A 822 -20.11 -29.72 24.49
N LYS A 823 -20.45 -30.08 25.73
CA LYS A 823 -19.47 -30.44 26.78
C LYS A 823 -18.49 -31.54 26.34
N ALA A 824 -18.94 -32.52 25.57
CA ALA A 824 -18.09 -33.57 25.00
C ALA A 824 -16.92 -33.04 24.14
N VAL A 825 -17.07 -31.86 23.52
CA VAL A 825 -16.01 -31.20 22.73
C VAL A 825 -14.97 -30.56 23.63
N SER A 826 -15.37 -29.78 24.64
CA SER A 826 -14.44 -29.19 25.61
C SER A 826 -13.72 -30.26 26.42
N ASP A 827 -14.42 -31.33 26.80
CA ASP A 827 -13.84 -32.47 27.53
C ASP A 827 -12.82 -33.24 26.65
N ALA A 828 -13.11 -33.42 25.36
CA ALA A 828 -12.18 -34.04 24.42
C ALA A 828 -10.96 -33.16 24.08
N PHE A 829 -11.13 -31.83 24.04
CA PHE A 829 -10.05 -30.88 23.77
C PHE A 829 -9.10 -30.71 24.97
N TYR A 830 -9.64 -30.63 26.19
CA TYR A 830 -8.86 -30.21 27.37
C TYR A 830 -8.82 -31.26 28.50
N GLY A 831 -9.86 -32.08 28.67
CA GLY A 831 -10.00 -33.00 29.81
C GLY A 831 -8.95 -34.11 29.91
N ARG A 832 -8.15 -34.32 28.85
CA ARG A 832 -7.01 -35.25 28.83
C ARG A 832 -5.64 -34.57 28.85
N VAL A 833 -5.56 -33.27 29.05
CA VAL A 833 -4.30 -32.54 29.19
C VAL A 833 -3.74 -32.71 30.61
N PRO A 834 -2.52 -33.25 30.80
CA PRO A 834 -1.85 -33.25 32.10
C PRO A 834 -1.84 -31.87 32.78
N GLY A 835 -2.33 -31.81 34.01
CA GLY A 835 -2.44 -30.58 34.79
C GLY A 835 -3.70 -29.75 34.53
N ALA A 836 -4.55 -30.13 33.56
CA ALA A 836 -5.81 -29.43 33.32
C ALA A 836 -6.87 -29.72 34.37
N GLN A 837 -7.71 -28.73 34.66
CA GLN A 837 -8.77 -28.79 35.68
C GLN A 837 -9.99 -28.01 35.20
N LEU A 838 -11.19 -28.35 35.69
CA LEU A 838 -12.36 -27.47 35.58
C LEU A 838 -12.33 -26.47 36.75
N ALA A 839 -12.44 -25.19 36.43
CA ALA A 839 -12.42 -24.10 37.41
C ALA A 839 -13.50 -23.07 37.08
N ASN A 840 -14.22 -22.59 38.10
CA ASN A 840 -15.20 -21.52 37.93
C ASN A 840 -14.51 -20.16 38.04
N ILE A 841 -14.28 -19.50 36.90
CA ILE A 841 -13.56 -18.23 36.80
C ILE A 841 -14.56 -17.08 36.64
N SER A 842 -14.42 -16.06 37.50
CA SER A 842 -15.25 -14.85 37.48
C SER A 842 -15.25 -14.19 36.09
N GLY A 843 -16.43 -14.07 35.48
CA GLY A 843 -16.62 -13.50 34.14
C GLY A 843 -16.64 -14.52 32.99
N PHE A 844 -16.20 -15.76 33.23
CA PHE A 844 -16.20 -16.83 32.23
C PHE A 844 -17.06 -18.05 32.63
N GLY A 845 -17.30 -18.25 33.92
CA GLY A 845 -18.03 -19.41 34.46
C GLY A 845 -17.13 -20.63 34.64
N GLU A 846 -17.72 -21.83 34.61
CA GLU A 846 -16.96 -23.08 34.64
C GLU A 846 -16.25 -23.30 33.31
N VAL A 847 -14.92 -23.31 33.35
CA VAL A 847 -14.03 -23.38 32.19
C VAL A 847 -12.85 -24.31 32.46
N TYR A 848 -12.25 -24.85 31.40
CA TYR A 848 -11.00 -25.60 31.54
C TYR A 848 -9.82 -24.66 31.74
N THR A 849 -9.07 -24.84 32.82
CA THR A 849 -7.72 -24.30 33.01
C THR A 849 -6.68 -25.35 32.65
N LEU A 850 -5.54 -24.93 32.07
CA LEU A 850 -4.45 -25.82 31.69
C LEU A 850 -3.10 -25.07 31.59
N PRO A 851 -1.94 -25.76 31.64
CA PRO A 851 -0.63 -25.13 31.49
C PRO A 851 -0.47 -24.44 30.12
N CYS A 852 -0.01 -23.19 30.10
CA CYS A 852 0.12 -22.40 28.86
C CYS A 852 1.17 -22.90 27.84
N ASN A 853 1.96 -23.92 28.18
CA ASN A 853 2.99 -24.51 27.33
C ASN A 853 2.51 -25.76 26.55
N VAL A 854 1.21 -26.06 26.59
CA VAL A 854 0.60 -27.20 25.87
C VAL A 854 0.10 -26.78 24.50
N GLU A 855 0.69 -27.34 23.45
CA GLU A 855 0.21 -27.20 22.07
C GLU A 855 -0.96 -28.16 21.82
N LEU A 856 -2.09 -27.66 21.29
CA LEU A 856 -3.27 -28.47 20.98
C LEU A 856 -3.64 -28.32 19.49
N ASN A 857 -3.58 -29.43 18.76
CA ASN A 857 -3.99 -29.51 17.35
C ASN A 857 -5.45 -29.97 17.27
N VAL A 858 -6.38 -29.04 17.08
CA VAL A 858 -7.81 -29.34 16.89
C VAL A 858 -8.28 -28.80 15.54
N THR A 859 -9.29 -29.45 14.93
CA THR A 859 -9.73 -29.12 13.57
C THR A 859 -11.24 -29.30 13.42
N PHE A 860 -11.91 -28.32 12.81
CA PHE A 860 -13.31 -28.41 12.39
C PHE A 860 -13.42 -28.69 10.89
N LYS A 861 -14.54 -29.25 10.42
CA LYS A 861 -14.76 -29.58 9.01
C LYS A 861 -16.15 -29.17 8.52
N PHE A 862 -16.17 -28.48 7.39
CA PHE A 862 -17.38 -28.09 6.68
C PHE A 862 -17.21 -28.40 5.18
N ALA A 863 -18.13 -29.16 4.60
CA ALA A 863 -18.12 -29.59 3.20
C ALA A 863 -16.82 -30.27 2.76
N ASN A 864 -16.22 -31.08 3.64
CA ASN A 864 -14.92 -31.76 3.53
C ASN A 864 -13.68 -30.84 3.51
N VAL A 865 -13.84 -29.54 3.78
CA VAL A 865 -12.69 -28.64 4.01
C VAL A 865 -12.34 -28.67 5.50
N SER A 866 -11.06 -28.88 5.82
CA SER A 866 -10.53 -28.76 7.18
C SER A 866 -10.20 -27.32 7.53
N TYR A 867 -10.57 -26.91 8.74
CA TYR A 867 -10.21 -25.65 9.38
C TYR A 867 -9.46 -25.98 10.67
N PRO A 868 -8.12 -26.14 10.61
CA PRO A 868 -7.28 -26.28 11.80
C PRO A 868 -7.36 -25.02 12.65
N ILE A 869 -7.29 -25.18 13.97
CA ILE A 869 -7.22 -24.06 14.90
C ILE A 869 -5.77 -23.84 15.27
N HIS A 870 -5.28 -22.62 15.07
CA HIS A 870 -3.97 -22.17 15.48
C HIS A 870 -3.78 -22.45 16.98
N PRO A 871 -2.65 -23.01 17.45
CA PRO A 871 -2.53 -23.40 18.86
C PRO A 871 -2.69 -22.23 19.84
N LEU A 872 -2.38 -20.99 19.44
CA LEU A 872 -2.68 -19.79 20.24
C LEU A 872 -4.18 -19.49 20.39
N ASP A 873 -5.02 -19.94 19.46
CA ASP A 873 -6.49 -19.84 19.54
C ASP A 873 -7.14 -21.02 20.25
N SER A 874 -6.40 -22.12 20.46
CA SER A 874 -6.89 -23.24 21.26
C SER A 874 -6.98 -22.90 22.76
N THR A 875 -6.18 -21.92 23.23
CA THR A 875 -6.12 -21.50 24.64
C THR A 875 -5.87 -20.01 24.80
N LEU A 876 -6.67 -19.32 25.63
CA LEU A 876 -6.49 -17.90 25.93
C LEU A 876 -5.40 -17.69 26.99
N GLY A 877 -4.43 -16.82 26.67
CA GLY A 877 -3.33 -16.41 27.56
C GLY A 877 -3.57 -15.05 28.24
N GLY A 878 -2.52 -14.46 28.81
CA GLY A 878 -2.49 -13.05 29.26
C GLY A 878 -3.30 -12.69 30.52
N LEU A 879 -4.33 -13.45 30.88
CA LEU A 879 -5.32 -13.14 31.94
C LEU A 879 -4.79 -13.16 33.40
N GLY A 880 -3.46 -13.15 33.61
CA GLY A 880 -2.84 -13.12 34.93
C GLY A 880 -3.12 -14.33 35.84
N GLN A 881 -3.70 -15.40 35.30
CA GLN A 881 -3.98 -16.63 36.05
C GLN A 881 -2.69 -17.41 36.28
N VAL A 882 -2.55 -17.96 37.48
CA VAL A 882 -1.44 -18.84 37.87
C VAL A 882 -1.96 -20.05 38.65
N ASP A 883 -1.20 -21.14 38.63
CA ASP A 883 -1.47 -22.31 39.47
C ASP A 883 -1.05 -22.09 40.94
N SER A 884 -1.18 -23.13 41.76
CA SER A 884 -0.77 -23.14 43.17
C SER A 884 0.75 -23.02 43.39
N GLU A 885 1.56 -23.12 42.34
CA GLU A 885 3.02 -23.05 42.37
C GLU A 885 3.54 -21.72 41.80
N GLY A 886 2.69 -20.95 41.12
CA GLY A 886 2.97 -19.65 40.52
C GLY A 886 3.25 -19.68 39.01
N ASN A 887 3.04 -20.81 38.34
CA ASN A 887 3.25 -20.93 36.89
C ASN A 887 2.06 -20.33 36.11
N PRO A 888 2.27 -19.70 34.94
CA PRO A 888 1.18 -19.16 34.12
C PRO A 888 0.18 -20.23 33.65
N VAL A 889 -1.09 -19.99 33.93
CA VAL A 889 -2.23 -20.85 33.55
C VAL A 889 -3.03 -20.19 32.44
N CYS A 890 -3.44 -21.01 31.48
CA CYS A 890 -4.27 -20.63 30.35
C CYS A 890 -5.68 -21.17 30.52
N ILE A 891 -6.65 -20.55 29.85
CA ILE A 891 -8.03 -21.02 29.77
C ILE A 891 -8.24 -21.67 28.40
N GLY A 892 -8.85 -22.85 28.32
CA GLY A 892 -9.27 -23.45 27.05
C GLY A 892 -10.27 -22.53 26.34
N ALA A 893 -10.05 -22.21 25.07
CA ALA A 893 -10.88 -21.21 24.38
C ALA A 893 -12.30 -21.69 24.01
N PHE A 894 -12.49 -23.00 23.84
CA PHE A 894 -13.77 -23.62 23.44
C PHE A 894 -14.51 -24.13 24.68
N GLN A 895 -15.45 -23.34 25.20
CA GLN A 895 -16.15 -23.63 26.45
C GLN A 895 -17.35 -24.53 26.27
N ALA A 896 -17.69 -25.31 27.30
CA ALA A 896 -18.97 -26.00 27.37
C ALA A 896 -20.14 -24.99 27.42
N ILE A 897 -21.14 -25.16 26.55
CA ILE A 897 -22.39 -24.40 26.63
C ILE A 897 -23.03 -24.64 28.00
N GLN A 898 -23.21 -23.59 28.79
CA GLN A 898 -23.90 -23.68 30.07
C GLN A 898 -25.37 -24.08 29.86
N SER A 899 -25.90 -24.96 30.71
CA SER A 899 -27.22 -25.59 30.51
C SER A 899 -28.42 -24.62 30.46
N GLY A 900 -28.26 -23.40 30.97
CA GLY A 900 -29.26 -22.32 30.84
C GLY A 900 -29.21 -21.53 29.53
N ALA A 901 -28.21 -21.78 28.67
CA ALA A 901 -27.94 -21.00 27.45
C ALA A 901 -28.15 -21.80 26.15
N GLN A 902 -28.55 -23.07 26.21
CA GLN A 902 -28.92 -23.85 25.01
C GLN A 902 -30.24 -23.34 24.41
N ALA A 903 -30.19 -22.77 23.21
CA ALA A 903 -31.38 -22.51 22.40
C ALA A 903 -31.79 -23.76 21.60
N PRO A 904 -33.07 -23.95 21.25
CA PRO A 904 -33.53 -25.15 20.54
C PRO A 904 -33.13 -25.21 19.04
N SER A 905 -32.35 -24.25 18.54
CA SER A 905 -32.04 -24.06 17.12
C SER A 905 -30.59 -24.35 16.70
N TYR A 906 -29.64 -24.39 17.65
CA TYR A 906 -28.21 -24.61 17.39
C TYR A 906 -27.56 -25.53 18.42
N ASP A 907 -26.47 -26.20 18.02
CA ASP A 907 -25.65 -27.06 18.88
C ASP A 907 -24.34 -26.40 19.31
N MET A 908 -23.86 -25.39 18.59
CA MET A 908 -22.66 -24.61 18.94
C MET A 908 -22.61 -23.21 18.34
N ILE A 909 -21.83 -22.34 18.98
CA ILE A 909 -21.48 -21.00 18.52
C ILE A 909 -19.97 -20.95 18.33
N LEU A 910 -19.51 -20.83 17.09
CA LEU A 910 -18.11 -20.64 16.74
C LEU A 910 -17.78 -19.14 16.72
N GLY A 911 -17.32 -18.69 17.88
CA GLY A 911 -16.92 -17.31 18.18
C GLY A 911 -15.58 -16.87 17.60
N MET A 912 -15.05 -15.73 18.08
CA MET A 912 -13.84 -15.09 17.56
C MET A 912 -12.61 -16.01 17.47
N ALA A 913 -12.37 -16.88 18.48
CA ALA A 913 -11.26 -17.83 18.44
C ALA A 913 -11.37 -18.89 17.32
N PHE A 914 -12.57 -19.17 16.80
CA PHE A 914 -12.70 -19.90 15.53
C PHE A 914 -12.49 -18.98 14.32
N LEU A 915 -13.09 -17.79 14.32
CA LEU A 915 -13.10 -16.88 13.17
C LEU A 915 -11.72 -16.28 12.82
N ARG A 916 -10.76 -16.23 13.76
CA ARG A 916 -9.33 -15.98 13.45
C ARG A 916 -8.65 -17.07 12.61
N ASN A 917 -9.28 -18.24 12.48
CA ASN A 917 -8.77 -19.39 11.73
C ASN A 917 -9.53 -19.60 10.40
N ALA A 918 -10.61 -18.84 10.17
CA ALA A 918 -11.46 -18.96 8.99
C ALA A 918 -11.94 -17.58 8.52
N TYR A 919 -11.39 -17.09 7.42
CA TYR A 919 -11.88 -15.87 6.78
C TYR A 919 -13.31 -16.10 6.26
N LEU A 920 -14.23 -15.30 6.77
CA LEU A 920 -15.67 -15.50 6.69
C LEU A 920 -16.27 -14.63 5.58
N LEU A 921 -17.04 -15.23 4.67
CA LEU A 921 -17.95 -14.54 3.75
C LEU A 921 -19.38 -14.96 4.04
N VAL A 922 -20.26 -13.98 4.24
CA VAL A 922 -21.68 -14.16 4.55
C VAL A 922 -22.52 -13.55 3.42
N ASN A 923 -23.19 -14.38 2.63
CA ASN A 923 -24.08 -13.91 1.57
C ASN A 923 -25.55 -13.93 2.05
N PHE A 924 -26.18 -12.77 2.01
CA PHE A 924 -27.53 -12.53 2.48
C PHE A 924 -28.59 -13.09 1.53
N GLY A 925 -28.30 -13.24 0.24
CA GLY A 925 -29.23 -13.79 -0.76
C GLY A 925 -30.63 -13.18 -0.68
N ASP A 926 -31.63 -14.04 -0.53
CA ASP A 926 -33.06 -13.71 -0.38
C ASP A 926 -33.45 -13.17 1.02
N PHE A 927 -32.54 -13.04 2.00
CA PHE A 927 -32.79 -12.32 3.26
C PHE A 927 -32.73 -10.79 3.11
N VAL A 928 -32.47 -10.25 1.91
CA VAL A 928 -32.51 -8.81 1.63
C VAL A 928 -33.92 -8.37 1.24
N ASP A 929 -34.55 -7.58 2.10
CA ASP A 929 -35.98 -7.26 2.03
C ASP A 929 -36.35 -6.44 0.80
N GLY A 930 -37.50 -6.74 0.19
CA GLY A 930 -37.99 -6.00 -0.97
C GLY A 930 -37.15 -6.17 -2.25
N SER A 931 -36.19 -7.11 -2.30
CA SER A 931 -35.61 -7.55 -3.57
C SER A 931 -36.71 -8.05 -4.50
N SER A 932 -36.86 -7.40 -5.67
CA SER A 932 -37.90 -7.74 -6.65
C SER A 932 -37.63 -9.02 -7.46
N SER A 933 -36.49 -9.67 -7.18
CA SER A 933 -36.06 -10.95 -7.73
C SER A 933 -35.56 -11.85 -6.61
N LYS A 934 -35.93 -13.14 -6.61
CA LYS A 934 -35.13 -14.15 -5.90
C LYS A 934 -33.73 -14.16 -6.51
N THR A 935 -32.71 -13.92 -5.71
CA THR A 935 -31.32 -13.76 -6.16
C THR A 935 -30.51 -15.03 -5.92
N ALA A 936 -30.57 -15.58 -4.71
CA ALA A 936 -30.04 -16.88 -4.30
C ALA A 936 -30.52 -17.20 -2.87
N ASP A 937 -30.53 -18.48 -2.51
CA ASP A 937 -30.63 -18.87 -1.09
C ASP A 937 -29.39 -18.35 -0.31
N PRO A 938 -29.54 -17.88 0.93
CA PRO A 938 -28.44 -17.37 1.74
C PRO A 938 -27.41 -18.45 2.07
N TYR A 939 -26.13 -18.08 2.11
CA TYR A 939 -25.04 -19.03 2.32
C TYR A 939 -23.81 -18.38 2.98
N VAL A 940 -23.02 -19.21 3.65
CA VAL A 940 -21.69 -18.87 4.16
C VAL A 940 -20.61 -19.51 3.26
N GLN A 941 -19.50 -18.83 3.05
CA GLN A 941 -18.25 -19.41 2.56
C GLN A 941 -17.16 -19.13 3.60
N LEU A 942 -16.32 -20.14 3.86
CA LEU A 942 -15.18 -20.04 4.78
C LEU A 942 -13.89 -20.36 4.02
N LEU A 943 -12.84 -19.61 4.28
CA LEU A 943 -11.48 -19.90 3.79
C LEU A 943 -10.57 -20.19 5.00
N PRO A 944 -9.93 -21.37 5.10
CA PRO A 944 -9.02 -21.66 6.21
C PRO A 944 -7.77 -20.76 6.13
N LEU A 945 -7.45 -20.10 7.23
CA LEU A 945 -6.27 -19.23 7.35
C LEU A 945 -5.06 -20.02 7.85
N THR A 946 -5.25 -20.84 8.88
CA THR A 946 -4.23 -21.72 9.47
C THR A 946 -3.98 -22.94 8.58
N SER A 947 -3.35 -22.69 7.44
CA SER A 947 -3.09 -23.68 6.40
C SER A 947 -1.67 -24.27 6.44
N ASP A 948 -0.68 -23.55 6.96
CA ASP A 948 0.63 -24.11 7.33
C ASP A 948 0.70 -24.39 8.85
N LEU A 949 0.67 -25.68 9.20
CA LEU A 949 0.78 -26.12 10.60
C LEU A 949 2.21 -26.01 11.14
N THR A 950 3.22 -25.84 10.27
CA THR A 950 4.62 -25.64 10.65
C THR A 950 4.84 -24.22 11.15
N GLU A 951 4.22 -23.25 10.49
CA GLU A 951 4.19 -21.84 10.89
C GLU A 951 3.42 -21.70 12.21
N ALA A 952 2.21 -22.25 12.29
CA ALA A 952 1.39 -22.22 13.50
C ALA A 952 2.05 -22.85 14.74
N HIS A 953 2.80 -23.94 14.55
CA HIS A 953 3.64 -24.55 15.59
C HIS A 953 4.80 -23.63 16.00
N ALA A 954 5.54 -23.08 15.03
CA ALA A 954 6.66 -22.18 15.30
C ALA A 954 6.22 -20.93 16.08
N ASP A 955 5.05 -20.39 15.76
CA ASP A 955 4.49 -19.22 16.43
C ASP A 955 4.00 -19.53 17.85
N PHE A 956 3.44 -20.72 18.07
CA PHE A 956 3.20 -21.22 19.42
C PHE A 956 4.51 -21.36 20.22
N VAL A 957 5.56 -21.94 19.63
CA VAL A 957 6.89 -22.07 20.26
C VAL A 957 7.49 -20.69 20.59
N ASN A 958 7.34 -19.71 19.70
CA ASN A 958 7.82 -18.33 19.91
C ASN A 958 7.07 -17.66 21.07
N VAL A 959 5.72 -17.63 21.03
CA VAL A 959 4.88 -16.87 21.96
C VAL A 959 4.73 -17.56 23.31
N ARG A 960 4.59 -18.90 23.35
CA ARG A 960 4.35 -19.66 24.60
C ARG A 960 5.62 -20.27 25.20
N LEU A 961 6.57 -20.71 24.38
CA LEU A 961 7.79 -21.41 24.83
C LEU A 961 9.06 -20.56 24.72
N GLN A 962 8.93 -19.26 24.44
CA GLN A 962 10.05 -18.31 24.34
C GLN A 962 11.13 -18.73 23.31
N GLY A 963 10.70 -19.40 22.23
CA GLY A 963 11.57 -19.87 21.14
C GLY A 963 12.27 -21.21 21.41
N VAL A 964 11.95 -21.91 22.51
CA VAL A 964 12.52 -23.23 22.82
C VAL A 964 11.45 -24.30 22.65
N ASP A 965 11.47 -25.02 21.52
CA ASP A 965 10.55 -26.14 21.31
C ASP A 965 10.75 -27.23 22.39
N GLN A 966 9.64 -27.54 23.06
CA GLN A 966 9.51 -28.61 24.04
C GLN A 966 8.20 -29.40 23.84
N THR A 967 7.45 -29.17 22.76
CA THR A 967 6.09 -29.73 22.61
C THR A 967 6.13 -31.25 22.46
N GLY A 968 7.20 -31.80 21.86
CA GLY A 968 7.46 -33.24 21.81
C GLY A 968 7.63 -33.96 23.17
N ASN A 969 7.75 -33.22 24.29
CA ASN A 969 7.71 -33.79 25.64
C ASN A 969 6.27 -34.03 26.14
N PHE A 970 5.28 -33.37 25.55
CA PHE A 970 3.88 -33.44 25.94
C PHE A 970 3.21 -34.72 25.44
N LYS A 971 2.33 -35.31 26.26
CA LYS A 971 1.44 -36.42 25.88
C LYS A 971 0.11 -36.30 26.61
N LEU A 972 -0.99 -36.47 25.89
CA LEU A 972 -2.33 -36.59 26.47
C LEU A 972 -2.44 -37.81 27.38
N LEU A 973 -3.25 -37.68 28.42
CA LEU A 973 -3.65 -38.77 29.31
C LEU A 973 -4.46 -39.83 28.54
N PRO A 974 -4.49 -41.09 29.02
CA PRO A 974 -5.33 -42.15 28.45
C PRO A 974 -6.82 -41.74 28.43
N ALA A 975 -7.57 -42.24 27.44
CA ALA A 975 -9.00 -41.93 27.31
C ALA A 975 -9.86 -42.36 28.53
N THR A 976 -9.35 -43.28 29.35
CA THR A 976 -9.97 -43.73 30.62
C THR A 976 -9.85 -42.72 31.77
N VAL A 977 -9.38 -41.49 31.50
CA VAL A 977 -9.13 -40.43 32.51
C VAL A 977 -10.01 -39.19 32.27
N LEU A 978 -10.96 -39.25 31.33
CA LEU A 978 -12.02 -38.25 31.26
C LEU A 978 -12.82 -38.22 32.58
N PRO A 979 -13.35 -37.05 33.00
CA PRO A 979 -14.22 -36.96 34.17
C PRO A 979 -15.45 -37.89 34.00
N PRO A 980 -16.04 -38.38 35.10
CA PRO A 980 -17.20 -39.26 35.02
C PRO A 980 -18.35 -38.57 34.29
N ASP A 981 -19.01 -39.34 33.42
CA ASP A 981 -20.07 -38.82 32.57
C ASP A 981 -21.42 -38.81 33.33
N ASP A 982 -21.82 -37.62 33.76
CA ASP A 982 -23.13 -37.34 34.37
C ASP A 982 -24.29 -37.39 33.34
N SER A 983 -24.05 -37.86 32.11
CA SER A 983 -25.11 -38.19 31.14
C SER A 983 -26.01 -39.36 31.55
N ASN A 984 -25.71 -40.06 32.66
CA ASN A 984 -26.54 -41.13 33.22
C ASN A 984 -27.80 -40.60 33.94
N ASP A 985 -28.68 -39.93 33.19
CA ASP A 985 -30.12 -39.83 33.50
C ASP A 985 -30.97 -40.46 32.39
N ASP A 986 -30.52 -41.62 31.88
CA ASP A 986 -31.33 -42.58 31.12
C ASP A 986 -32.34 -43.26 32.08
N THR A 987 -33.22 -42.47 32.71
CA THR A 987 -34.45 -42.99 33.33
C THR A 987 -35.57 -42.99 32.30
N ASP A 988 -35.72 -44.12 31.61
CA ASP A 988 -36.85 -44.44 30.72
C ASP A 988 -38.13 -44.65 31.55
N ASP A 989 -38.67 -43.55 32.08
CA ASP A 989 -39.92 -43.52 32.84
C ASP A 989 -40.97 -42.72 32.05
N SER A 990 -41.83 -43.45 31.33
CA SER A 990 -43.06 -42.93 30.75
C SER A 990 -43.98 -42.35 31.83
N ASP A 991 -44.72 -41.28 31.50
CA ASP A 991 -45.71 -40.57 32.33
C ASP A 991 -45.16 -39.62 33.44
N GLY A 992 -44.54 -38.50 33.02
CA GLY A 992 -44.14 -37.40 33.91
C GLY A 992 -44.71 -36.02 33.52
N GLU A 993 -45.66 -35.47 34.29
CA GLU A 993 -46.22 -34.12 34.06
C GLU A 993 -45.21 -32.99 34.33
N SER A 994 -45.25 -31.95 33.48
CA SER A 994 -44.29 -30.85 33.49
C SER A 994 -44.34 -29.96 34.75
N LEU A 995 -43.19 -29.38 35.10
CA LEU A 995 -43.04 -28.47 36.25
C LEU A 995 -43.97 -27.24 36.18
N ALA A 996 -44.39 -26.83 34.98
CA ALA A 996 -45.33 -25.72 34.77
C ALA A 996 -46.70 -25.98 35.44
N GLN A 997 -47.22 -27.22 35.42
CA GLN A 997 -48.46 -27.58 36.11
C GLN A 997 -48.30 -27.58 37.64
N LYS A 998 -47.11 -27.92 38.16
CA LYS A 998 -46.81 -27.92 39.61
C LYS A 998 -46.74 -26.50 40.19
N ILE A 999 -46.33 -25.50 39.41
CA ILE A 999 -46.20 -24.10 39.87
C ILE A 999 -47.53 -23.34 39.77
N HIS A 1000 -48.39 -23.68 38.81
CA HIS A 1000 -49.64 -22.96 38.52
C HIS A 1000 -50.60 -22.72 39.72
N PRO A 1001 -50.72 -23.63 40.72
CA PRO A 1001 -51.51 -23.40 41.93
C PRO A 1001 -50.90 -22.37 42.90
N TYR A 1002 -49.59 -22.12 42.83
CA TYR A 1002 -48.86 -21.28 43.79
C TYR A 1002 -48.66 -19.84 43.33
N ILE A 1003 -48.85 -19.55 42.03
CA ILE A 1003 -48.81 -18.20 41.45
C ILE A 1003 -49.64 -17.17 42.26
N PRO A 1004 -50.89 -17.45 42.71
CA PRO A 1004 -51.67 -16.49 43.51
C PRO A 1004 -50.99 -16.13 44.85
N TYR A 1005 -50.32 -17.10 45.49
CA TYR A 1005 -49.64 -16.90 46.77
C TYR A 1005 -48.31 -16.13 46.60
N ILE A 1006 -47.59 -16.38 45.50
CA ILE A 1006 -46.38 -15.63 45.15
C ILE A 1006 -46.74 -14.15 44.90
N ILE A 1007 -47.78 -13.88 44.11
CA ILE A 1007 -48.27 -12.51 43.86
C ILE A 1007 -48.72 -11.83 45.17
N ALA A 1008 -49.46 -12.55 46.03
CA ALA A 1008 -49.86 -12.03 47.34
C ALA A 1008 -48.66 -11.70 48.25
N GLY A 1009 -47.59 -12.51 48.21
CA GLY A 1009 -46.35 -12.25 48.94
C GLY A 1009 -45.65 -10.98 48.45
N SER A 1010 -45.47 -10.84 47.14
CA SER A 1010 -44.83 -9.67 46.52
C SER A 1010 -45.58 -8.37 46.79
N VAL A 1011 -46.92 -8.37 46.69
CA VAL A 1011 -47.75 -7.21 47.02
C VAL A 1011 -47.63 -6.85 48.51
N THR A 1012 -47.64 -7.84 49.41
CA THR A 1012 -47.47 -7.62 50.86
C THR A 1012 -46.12 -6.99 51.19
N ALA A 1013 -45.04 -7.49 50.58
CA ALA A 1013 -43.70 -6.93 50.75
C ALA A 1013 -43.61 -5.47 50.24
N GLY A 1014 -44.21 -5.18 49.08
CA GLY A 1014 -44.27 -3.83 48.52
C GLY A 1014 -45.01 -2.84 49.41
N VAL A 1015 -46.14 -3.25 50.01
CA VAL A 1015 -46.90 -2.41 50.96
C VAL A 1015 -46.09 -2.13 52.23
N ILE A 1016 -45.39 -3.13 52.78
CA ILE A 1016 -44.51 -2.95 53.96
C ILE A 1016 -43.39 -1.95 53.64
N LEU A 1017 -42.75 -2.05 52.47
CA LEU A 1017 -41.70 -1.14 52.03
C LEU A 1017 -42.20 0.31 51.89
N LEU A 1018 -43.38 0.51 51.29
CA LEU A 1018 -44.02 1.82 51.16
C LEU A 1018 -44.40 2.44 52.52
N VAL A 1019 -44.86 1.63 53.48
CA VAL A 1019 -45.12 2.09 54.86
C VAL A 1019 -43.83 2.50 55.56
N ALA A 1020 -42.74 1.75 55.41
CA ALA A 1020 -41.43 2.11 55.97
C ALA A 1020 -40.90 3.44 55.40
N ILE A 1021 -40.99 3.63 54.08
CA ILE A 1021 -40.62 4.88 53.40
C ILE A 1021 -41.49 6.05 53.90
N GLY A 1022 -42.79 5.85 54.04
CA GLY A 1022 -43.72 6.84 54.59
C GLY A 1022 -43.37 7.28 56.02
N LEU A 1023 -42.95 6.35 56.88
CA LEU A 1023 -42.52 6.64 58.25
C LEU A 1023 -41.20 7.45 58.30
N CYS A 1024 -40.24 7.17 57.42
CA CYS A 1024 -39.00 7.95 57.30
C CYS A 1024 -39.23 9.38 56.77
N ILE A 1025 -40.22 9.57 55.88
CA ILE A 1025 -40.63 10.90 55.39
C ILE A 1025 -41.42 11.66 56.47
N ALA A 1026 -42.13 10.97 57.37
CA ALA A 1026 -42.84 11.59 58.48
C ALA A 1026 -41.89 12.04 59.62
N SER A 1027 -40.84 11.27 59.94
CA SER A 1027 -39.90 11.59 61.03
C SER A 1027 -39.01 12.80 60.72
N SER A 1028 -38.59 12.95 59.46
CA SER A 1028 -37.67 14.01 59.00
C SER A 1028 -38.26 15.44 58.99
N ARG A 1029 -39.56 15.63 59.27
CA ARG A 1029 -40.23 16.95 59.24
C ARG A 1029 -40.51 17.59 60.61
N ARG A 1030 -39.92 17.11 61.72
CA ARG A 1030 -40.13 17.67 63.08
C ARG A 1030 -38.85 18.08 63.82
N ALA A 1031 -38.18 19.13 63.34
CA ALA A 1031 -37.32 19.98 64.17
C ALA A 1031 -37.34 21.44 63.68
N ARG A 1032 -37.64 22.41 64.55
CA ARG A 1032 -37.54 23.85 64.27
C ARG A 1032 -37.03 24.62 65.49
N TYR A 1033 -36.00 25.45 65.28
CA TYR A 1033 -35.70 26.73 65.93
C TYR A 1033 -35.87 26.92 67.46
N ARG A 1034 -34.75 27.22 68.15
CA ARG A 1034 -34.51 28.35 69.11
C ARG A 1034 -33.32 28.03 70.05
N ARG A 1035 -32.53 28.97 70.59
CA ARG A 1035 -32.34 30.44 70.33
C ARG A 1035 -30.95 30.85 70.87
N LEU A 1036 -30.54 32.10 70.66
CA LEU A 1036 -29.36 32.73 71.29
C LEU A 1036 -29.52 32.75 72.82
N HIS A 1037 -28.48 32.37 73.58
CA HIS A 1037 -27.70 33.24 74.48
C HIS A 1037 -26.61 32.48 75.28
N ASP A 1038 -25.53 33.20 75.60
CA ASP A 1038 -24.47 32.91 76.60
C ASP A 1038 -23.53 31.69 76.33
N PRO A 1039 -22.37 31.56 77.01
CA PRO A 1039 -21.14 32.30 76.63
C PRO A 1039 -19.87 31.42 76.46
N ALA A 1040 -18.75 32.02 76.05
CA ALA A 1040 -17.51 31.32 75.67
C ALA A 1040 -16.27 31.59 76.58
N PRO A 1041 -15.40 30.59 76.79
CA PRO A 1041 -13.95 30.73 77.01
C PRO A 1041 -13.21 30.57 75.65
N GLN A 1042 -12.16 31.31 75.28
CA GLN A 1042 -10.79 31.39 75.84
C GLN A 1042 -10.04 30.04 75.85
N GLY A 1043 -8.82 29.90 75.29
CA GLY A 1043 -7.96 30.83 74.54
C GLY A 1043 -6.51 30.29 74.38
N MET A 1044 -5.63 31.04 73.68
CA MET A 1044 -4.20 30.77 73.36
C MET A 1044 -3.95 29.68 72.28
N ASP A 1045 -3.09 29.83 71.25
CA ASP A 1045 -1.74 30.47 71.05
C ASP A 1045 -0.57 29.49 71.36
N HIS A 1046 0.55 29.40 70.60
CA HIS A 1046 1.02 30.05 69.36
C HIS A 1046 2.22 29.27 68.72
N HIS A 1047 2.67 29.67 67.51
CA HIS A 1047 4.05 29.52 66.93
C HIS A 1047 4.60 28.12 66.48
N GLN A 1048 5.06 27.99 65.22
CA GLN A 1048 6.47 27.95 64.69
C GLN A 1048 7.14 26.54 64.71
N ASP A 1049 8.06 26.14 63.81
CA ASP A 1049 8.64 26.74 62.58
C ASP A 1049 9.20 25.64 61.64
N ALA A 1050 9.65 25.99 60.43
CA ALA A 1050 10.52 25.17 59.58
C ALA A 1050 11.66 26.03 58.98
N PRO A 1051 12.91 25.54 58.82
CA PRO A 1051 13.30 25.03 57.49
C PRO A 1051 14.49 24.01 57.40
N PHE A 1052 14.47 23.22 56.31
CA PHE A 1052 15.56 22.77 55.40
C PHE A 1052 17.02 22.40 55.82
N THR A 1053 17.52 21.39 55.08
CA THR A 1053 18.90 21.13 54.57
C THR A 1053 20.04 20.58 55.45
N ARG A 1054 20.54 19.40 55.05
CA ARG A 1054 21.91 19.07 54.58
C ARG A 1054 21.92 17.61 54.09
N TYR A 1055 22.79 17.08 53.24
CA TYR A 1055 23.61 17.48 52.09
C TYR A 1055 24.40 16.19 51.72
N GLN A 1056 24.52 15.84 50.44
CA GLN A 1056 25.21 14.62 49.93
C GLN A 1056 26.75 14.79 49.96
N PRO A 1057 27.63 13.75 49.78
CA PRO A 1057 28.02 13.36 48.42
C PRO A 1057 28.70 11.96 48.18
N THR A 1058 28.24 11.23 47.16
CA THR A 1058 29.07 10.38 46.24
C THR A 1058 29.83 9.16 46.84
N ARG A 1059 30.45 8.23 46.08
CA ARG A 1059 30.75 8.11 44.63
C ARG A 1059 30.92 6.63 44.19
N ARG A 1060 30.54 6.32 42.94
CA ARG A 1060 31.07 5.26 42.03
C ARG A 1060 31.69 3.97 42.62
N TYR A 1061 31.22 2.83 42.10
CA TYR A 1061 31.83 2.32 40.87
C TYR A 1061 30.84 2.41 39.71
#